data_AF-A0A8T1X970-F1
#
_entry.id   AF-A0A8T1X970-F1
#
_cell.length_a   1.000
_cell.length_b   1.000
_cell.length_c   1.000
_cell.angle_alpha   90.00
_cell.angle_beta   90.00
_cell.angle_gamma   90.00
#
_symmetry.space_group_name_H-M   'P 1'
#
loop_
_entity.id
_entity.type
_entity.pdbx_description
1 polymer ?
#
loop_
_entity_poly.entity_id
_entity_poly.type
_entity_poly.pdbx_seq_one_letter_code
_entity_poly.pdbx_strand_id
1 'polypeptide(L)'
;MEQLMRIMNTSGSDAPQCLAQLRKEHEQTFQRSVEAQFAFHTAEMQLARHYYKPKLLNDVLDTSSVSAVPATTERQVNGYRVVRHEGAKLSDDAYTAYTDTCALIALTLDMILDTCNNALGYNVTRDALRVVVDGEKSPGSNSDAVQLIANSLPVLVMPYWDSAPFARYAVPGWDGSACMFRLTGKYIDPTQTDGIPSMIAVNREIREAKTKEWLGSPDGKWRHGWFHVGNGDESETSYFSDVISTDPESTDGLTRREFNTLTKEELNCVDRPDTCLDASIKQTWGDKFSSEEQELHMNSITIASAKHFGFFFYSSIHLRTVRAIYDWETLIANLSLGMLLVRWFVAMISLHRGFIQGRSEWFIGGLGCVAGSRCFNMLPIVLLPHLKVVMASFWAAGCHFEGDQAALSESWFTIYPGLAEFCLVYYSVLNIISKITRRRITDVFFTPTLVLLCVLHRCRIALASSGWLTGVDGRVTTIVSSTEMQDLRLIDFFITNVGPQMNGNLALLMALKLVLIGLNLLPLAFAKYIPPVQQPDTGLRGVERALAIRASNVGGLGHSPIYIYEDKLKGGQTKIAVNSYELVRLGYAVFGGQFLLSFDSWDVIMNTAALHRVHHLWNYRVVLFPLRYKDGYAAVREKPVVCRLDDARLDDIPFWSIAAQPVRC
;
A
#
# COMPACT_ATOMS: atom_id res chain seq x y z
N MET A 1 -30.57 -19.80 26.60
CA MET A 1 -30.62 -18.43 26.01
C MET A 1 -31.53 -17.49 26.78
N GLU A 2 -32.83 -17.75 26.94
CA GLU A 2 -33.71 -16.84 27.70
C GLU A 2 -33.29 -16.64 29.16
N GLN A 3 -32.85 -17.70 29.84
CA GLN A 3 -32.31 -17.60 31.21
C GLN A 3 -31.01 -16.78 31.27
N LEU A 4 -30.11 -16.91 30.29
CA LEU A 4 -28.90 -16.09 30.17
C LEU A 4 -29.25 -14.61 30.02
N MET A 5 -30.21 -14.28 29.13
CA MET A 5 -30.67 -12.89 28.95
C MET A 5 -31.32 -12.32 30.20
N ARG A 6 -32.06 -13.12 30.97
CA ARG A 6 -32.61 -12.66 32.26
C ARG A 6 -31.52 -12.36 33.28
N ILE A 7 -30.48 -13.18 33.36
CA ILE A 7 -29.34 -12.97 34.29
C ILE A 7 -28.54 -11.72 33.88
N MET A 8 -28.32 -11.50 32.59
CA MET A 8 -27.63 -10.30 32.09
C MET A 8 -28.40 -9.01 32.37
N ASN A 9 -29.74 -9.04 32.26
CA ASN A 9 -30.58 -7.85 32.46
C ASN A 9 -30.77 -7.48 33.94
N THR A 10 -30.52 -8.39 34.89
CA THR A 10 -30.76 -8.11 36.32
C THR A 10 -29.59 -7.41 37.02
N SER A 11 -28.38 -7.39 36.44
CA SER A 11 -27.19 -6.63 36.90
C SER A 11 -26.94 -6.58 38.43
N GLY A 12 -27.40 -7.58 39.17
CA GLY A 12 -27.26 -7.66 40.62
C GLY A 12 -25.97 -8.38 41.06
N SER A 13 -25.59 -8.20 42.33
CA SER A 13 -24.45 -8.88 42.97
C SER A 13 -24.49 -10.41 42.85
N ASP A 14 -25.69 -10.97 42.67
CA ASP A 14 -25.94 -12.42 42.68
C ASP A 14 -25.84 -13.03 41.27
N ALA A 15 -25.71 -12.19 40.23
CA ALA A 15 -25.65 -12.63 38.84
C ALA A 15 -24.50 -13.62 38.55
N PRO A 16 -23.28 -13.48 39.10
CA PRO A 16 -22.22 -14.48 38.95
C PRO A 16 -22.58 -15.85 39.54
N GLN A 17 -23.27 -15.87 40.69
CA GLN A 17 -23.72 -17.11 41.33
C GLN A 17 -24.84 -17.77 40.51
N CYS A 18 -25.79 -17.00 40.00
CA CYS A 18 -26.82 -17.50 39.09
C CYS A 18 -26.22 -18.06 37.79
N LEU A 19 -25.17 -17.44 37.25
CA LEU A 19 -24.51 -17.90 36.03
C LEU A 19 -23.72 -19.20 36.27
N ALA A 20 -23.02 -19.30 37.40
CA ALA A 20 -22.33 -20.54 37.80
C ALA A 20 -23.30 -21.70 38.01
N GLN A 21 -24.46 -21.42 38.62
CA GLN A 21 -25.54 -22.40 38.78
C GLN A 21 -26.08 -22.85 37.42
N LEU A 22 -26.30 -21.91 36.49
CA LEU A 22 -26.75 -22.19 35.13
C LEU A 22 -25.75 -23.08 34.35
N ARG A 23 -24.44 -22.85 34.51
CA ARG A 23 -23.38 -23.68 33.93
C ARG A 23 -23.50 -25.13 34.37
N LYS A 24 -23.72 -25.33 35.67
CA LYS A 24 -23.85 -26.65 36.28
C LYS A 24 -25.13 -27.36 35.85
N GLU A 25 -26.24 -26.64 35.75
CA GLU A 25 -27.53 -27.20 35.34
C GLU A 25 -27.56 -27.62 33.86
N HIS A 26 -26.79 -26.95 33.01
CA HIS A 26 -26.78 -27.18 31.56
C HIS A 26 -25.43 -27.64 31.00
N GLU A 27 -24.57 -28.23 31.82
CA GLU A 27 -23.22 -28.64 31.45
C GLU A 27 -23.18 -29.53 30.19
N GLN A 28 -24.09 -30.49 30.06
CA GLN A 28 -24.18 -31.36 28.88
C GLN A 28 -24.57 -30.62 27.60
N THR A 29 -25.39 -29.56 27.72
CA THR A 29 -25.77 -28.72 26.58
C THR A 29 -24.60 -27.85 26.14
N PHE A 30 -23.87 -27.28 27.10
CA PHE A 30 -22.66 -26.53 26.81
C PHE A 30 -21.59 -27.43 26.20
N GLN A 31 -21.38 -28.66 26.67
CA GLN A 31 -20.42 -29.58 26.05
C GLN A 31 -20.73 -29.96 24.59
N ARG A 32 -22.01 -29.86 24.16
CA ARG A 32 -22.44 -30.30 22.82
C ARG A 32 -22.67 -29.18 21.80
N SER A 33 -22.82 -27.93 22.24
CA SER A 33 -23.13 -26.80 21.36
C SER A 33 -22.13 -25.67 21.52
N VAL A 34 -21.37 -25.43 20.44
CA VAL A 34 -20.42 -24.31 20.34
C VAL A 34 -21.15 -22.97 20.48
N GLU A 35 -22.36 -22.86 19.93
CA GLU A 35 -23.20 -21.65 20.03
C GLU A 35 -23.64 -21.37 21.47
N ALA A 36 -23.99 -22.43 22.22
CA ALA A 36 -24.35 -22.30 23.63
C ALA A 36 -23.14 -21.91 24.50
N GLN A 37 -21.96 -22.48 24.23
CA GLN A 37 -20.71 -22.07 24.89
C GLN A 37 -20.39 -20.62 24.59
N PHE A 38 -20.53 -20.21 23.32
CA PHE A 38 -20.29 -18.83 22.89
C PHE A 38 -21.22 -17.84 23.58
N ALA A 39 -22.53 -18.12 23.63
CA ALA A 39 -23.50 -17.25 24.29
C ALA A 39 -23.29 -17.18 25.81
N PHE A 40 -22.90 -18.30 26.43
CA PHE A 40 -22.58 -18.35 27.85
C PHE A 40 -21.34 -17.51 28.17
N HIS A 41 -20.26 -17.66 27.39
CA HIS A 41 -19.06 -16.85 27.55
C HIS A 41 -19.29 -15.37 27.26
N THR A 42 -20.15 -15.04 26.30
CA THR A 42 -20.54 -13.64 26.05
C THR A 42 -21.23 -13.03 27.28
N ALA A 43 -22.10 -13.79 27.96
CA ALA A 43 -22.74 -13.35 29.20
C ALA A 43 -21.75 -13.23 30.36
N GLU A 44 -20.82 -14.17 30.51
CA GLU A 44 -19.71 -14.10 31.47
C GLU A 44 -18.87 -12.83 31.25
N MET A 45 -18.54 -12.51 30.00
CA MET A 45 -17.78 -11.31 29.65
C MET A 45 -18.54 -10.03 29.98
N GLN A 46 -19.83 -9.96 29.66
CA GLN A 46 -20.64 -8.79 29.99
C GLN A 46 -20.75 -8.57 31.50
N LEU A 47 -20.84 -9.65 32.29
CA LEU A 47 -20.78 -9.56 33.74
C LEU A 47 -19.41 -9.10 34.23
N ALA A 48 -18.32 -9.69 33.71
CA ALA A 48 -16.95 -9.32 34.09
C ALA A 48 -16.61 -7.85 33.79
N ARG A 49 -17.15 -7.27 32.69
CA ARG A 49 -17.05 -5.84 32.36
C ARG A 49 -17.60 -4.93 33.47
N HIS A 50 -18.51 -5.41 34.31
CA HIS A 50 -19.02 -4.63 35.44
C HIS A 50 -18.13 -4.71 36.70
N TYR A 51 -17.24 -5.69 36.80
CA TYR A 51 -16.42 -5.92 37.99
C TYR A 51 -14.96 -5.46 37.84
N TYR A 52 -14.39 -5.49 36.64
CA TYR A 52 -13.01 -5.09 36.38
C TYR A 52 -12.93 -3.91 35.41
N LYS A 53 -12.01 -2.98 35.68
CA LYS A 53 -11.74 -1.82 34.82
C LYS A 53 -10.23 -1.63 34.65
N PRO A 54 -9.76 -1.22 33.46
CA PRO A 54 -8.36 -0.89 33.26
C PRO A 54 -8.03 0.40 34.02
N LYS A 55 -6.84 0.42 34.62
CA LYS A 55 -6.30 1.58 35.33
C LYS A 55 -4.83 1.73 35.01
N LEU A 56 -4.38 2.96 34.80
CA LEU A 56 -2.96 3.27 34.72
C LEU A 56 -2.32 2.99 36.08
N LEU A 57 -1.15 2.35 36.06
CA LEU A 57 -0.45 1.97 37.27
C LEU A 57 -0.09 3.20 38.12
N ASN A 58 0.39 4.27 37.49
CA ASN A 58 0.70 5.54 38.18
C ASN A 58 -0.50 6.09 38.99
N ASP A 59 -1.71 5.99 38.46
CA ASP A 59 -2.92 6.48 39.13
C ASP A 59 -3.31 5.63 40.35
N VAL A 60 -2.81 4.39 40.41
CA VAL A 60 -3.11 3.44 41.48
C VAL A 60 -2.03 3.45 42.55
N LEU A 61 -0.75 3.62 42.19
CA LEU A 61 0.39 3.57 43.12
C LEU A 61 0.24 4.55 44.30
N ASP A 62 -0.44 5.68 44.10
CA ASP A 62 -0.60 6.72 45.12
C ASP A 62 -1.95 6.63 45.87
N THR A 63 -2.67 5.50 45.74
CA THR A 63 -3.99 5.28 46.37
C THR A 63 -3.92 4.40 47.63
N SER A 64 -4.95 4.48 48.48
CA SER A 64 -5.05 3.68 49.72
C SER A 64 -5.21 2.17 49.51
N SER A 65 -5.45 1.70 48.27
CA SER A 65 -5.50 0.28 47.92
C SER A 65 -4.12 -0.37 47.78
N VAL A 66 -3.05 0.40 47.89
CA VAL A 66 -1.68 -0.09 47.79
C VAL A 66 -1.11 -0.30 49.19
N SER A 67 -0.59 -1.49 49.43
CA SER A 67 0.06 -1.84 50.69
C SER A 67 1.51 -2.24 50.44
N ALA A 68 2.44 -1.65 51.19
CA ALA A 68 3.82 -2.11 51.16
C ALA A 68 3.90 -3.50 51.80
N VAL A 69 4.53 -4.45 51.11
CA VAL A 69 4.76 -5.79 51.67
C VAL A 69 5.84 -5.67 52.75
N PRO A 70 5.57 -6.03 54.02
CA PRO A 70 6.52 -5.84 55.11
C PRO A 70 7.87 -6.52 54.82
N ALA A 71 8.97 -5.80 55.06
CA ALA A 71 10.31 -6.36 54.90
C ALA A 71 10.50 -7.57 55.82
N THR A 72 10.79 -8.73 55.24
CA THR A 72 11.20 -9.94 55.96
C THR A 72 12.73 -10.04 56.00
N THR A 73 13.29 -10.96 56.79
CA THR A 73 14.74 -11.23 56.81
C THR A 73 15.29 -11.74 55.48
N GLU A 74 14.43 -12.21 54.57
CA GLU A 74 14.79 -12.62 53.21
C GLU A 74 14.51 -11.49 52.21
N ARG A 75 15.39 -11.32 51.23
CA ARG A 75 15.24 -10.31 50.18
C ARG A 75 14.01 -10.64 49.34
N GLN A 76 13.01 -9.76 49.34
CA GLN A 76 11.83 -9.91 48.51
C GLN A 76 12.21 -9.84 47.03
N VAL A 77 11.69 -10.77 46.22
CA VAL A 77 11.94 -10.84 44.77
C VAL A 77 10.67 -10.94 43.94
N ASN A 78 9.52 -11.10 44.58
CA ASN A 78 8.24 -11.53 44.03
C ASN A 78 7.33 -10.41 43.56
N GLY A 79 7.91 -9.31 43.07
CA GLY A 79 7.16 -8.24 42.39
C GLY A 79 7.44 -8.25 40.89
N TYR A 80 6.81 -7.36 40.14
CA TYR A 80 7.26 -7.03 38.80
C TYR A 80 7.77 -5.58 38.77
N ARG A 81 9.00 -5.37 38.28
CA ARG A 81 9.61 -4.04 38.22
C ARG A 81 8.99 -3.22 37.10
N VAL A 82 8.60 -2.01 37.44
CA VAL A 82 7.96 -1.02 36.56
C VAL A 82 8.67 0.32 36.68
N VAL A 83 8.55 1.16 35.67
CA VAL A 83 9.13 2.52 35.65
C VAL A 83 7.98 3.53 35.66
N ARG A 84 8.05 4.57 36.51
CA ARG A 84 7.05 5.65 36.49
C ARG A 84 7.22 6.46 35.19
N HIS A 85 6.12 6.67 34.49
CA HIS A 85 6.07 7.54 33.30
C HIS A 85 5.21 8.79 33.58
N GLU A 86 5.84 9.94 33.81
CA GLU A 86 5.12 11.19 34.06
C GLU A 86 4.36 11.65 32.81
N GLY A 87 3.08 11.98 32.95
CA GLY A 87 2.25 12.49 31.86
C GLY A 87 1.52 11.43 31.02
N ALA A 88 1.68 10.13 31.33
CA ALA A 88 0.92 9.06 30.70
C ALA A 88 -0.60 9.28 30.87
N LYS A 89 -1.38 9.12 29.80
CA LYS A 89 -2.85 9.15 29.83
C LYS A 89 -3.41 8.00 29.02
N LEU A 90 -4.43 7.36 29.56
CA LEU A 90 -5.16 6.32 28.86
C LEU A 90 -6.21 6.99 27.96
N SER A 91 -6.12 6.80 26.65
CA SER A 91 -7.12 7.29 25.70
C SER A 91 -8.45 6.54 25.86
N ASP A 92 -9.56 7.13 25.41
CA ASP A 92 -10.88 6.50 25.47
C ASP A 92 -10.94 5.19 24.67
N ASP A 93 -10.26 5.15 23.52
CA ASP A 93 -10.16 3.96 22.67
C ASP A 93 -9.35 2.85 23.36
N ALA A 94 -8.20 3.19 23.94
CA ALA A 94 -7.38 2.23 24.69
C ALA A 94 -8.11 1.74 25.95
N TYR A 95 -8.83 2.63 26.66
CA TYR A 95 -9.66 2.27 27.79
C TYR A 95 -10.73 1.24 27.40
N THR A 96 -11.42 1.48 26.28
CA THR A 96 -12.47 0.58 25.78
C THR A 96 -11.89 -0.78 25.41
N ALA A 97 -10.80 -0.80 24.64
CA ALA A 97 -10.13 -2.05 24.25
C ALA A 97 -9.64 -2.85 25.47
N TYR A 98 -8.96 -2.21 26.42
CA TYR A 98 -8.49 -2.89 27.62
C TYR A 98 -9.62 -3.30 28.56
N THR A 99 -10.78 -2.65 28.54
CA THR A 99 -11.95 -3.11 29.30
C THR A 99 -12.39 -4.49 28.84
N ASP A 100 -12.39 -4.73 27.53
CA ASP A 100 -12.75 -6.02 26.95
C ASP A 100 -11.68 -7.07 27.20
N THR A 101 -10.40 -6.72 27.01
CA THR A 101 -9.29 -7.61 27.33
C THR A 101 -9.28 -7.98 28.82
N CYS A 102 -9.43 -7.03 29.74
CA CYS A 102 -9.45 -7.29 31.18
C CYS A 102 -10.62 -8.19 31.60
N ALA A 103 -11.80 -7.99 31.01
CA ALA A 103 -12.93 -8.88 31.25
C ALA A 103 -12.63 -10.31 30.82
N LEU A 104 -12.02 -10.51 29.65
CA LEU A 104 -11.66 -11.83 29.16
C LEU A 104 -10.50 -12.47 29.95
N ILE A 105 -9.51 -11.68 30.39
CA ILE A 105 -8.44 -12.14 31.30
C ILE A 105 -9.04 -12.62 32.61
N ALA A 106 -9.99 -11.88 33.20
CA ALA A 106 -10.62 -12.27 34.46
C ALA A 106 -11.31 -13.65 34.36
N LEU A 107 -11.93 -13.96 33.22
CA LEU A 107 -12.59 -15.23 32.98
C LEU A 107 -11.64 -16.40 32.74
N THR A 108 -10.46 -16.12 32.21
CA THR A 108 -9.46 -17.12 31.82
C THR A 108 -8.24 -17.11 32.73
N LEU A 109 -8.29 -16.36 33.84
CA LEU A 109 -7.14 -16.09 34.70
C LEU A 109 -6.51 -17.38 35.21
N ASP A 110 -7.32 -18.30 35.74
CA ASP A 110 -6.84 -19.58 36.24
C ASP A 110 -6.08 -20.37 35.15
N MET A 111 -6.54 -20.26 33.90
CA MET A 111 -5.94 -20.94 32.76
C MET A 111 -4.62 -20.32 32.37
N ILE A 112 -4.54 -18.99 32.37
CA ILE A 112 -3.29 -18.24 32.15
C ILE A 112 -2.26 -18.61 33.23
N LEU A 113 -2.65 -18.58 34.51
CA LEU A 113 -1.78 -18.89 35.65
C LEU A 113 -1.34 -20.36 35.66
N ASP A 114 -2.24 -21.29 35.35
CA ASP A 114 -1.93 -22.71 35.21
C ASP A 114 -0.98 -22.99 34.05
N THR A 115 -1.13 -22.30 32.93
CA THR A 115 -0.25 -22.43 31.76
C THR A 115 1.15 -21.95 32.10
N CYS A 116 1.27 -20.77 32.73
CA CYS A 116 2.54 -20.26 33.24
C CYS A 116 3.22 -21.26 34.20
N ASN A 117 2.49 -21.82 35.16
CA ASN A 117 3.05 -22.73 36.15
C ASN A 117 3.42 -24.11 35.58
N ASN A 118 2.44 -24.77 34.96
CA ASN A 118 2.54 -26.20 34.67
C ASN A 118 3.15 -26.48 33.30
N ALA A 119 2.84 -25.65 32.29
CA ALA A 119 3.32 -25.87 30.93
C ALA A 119 4.65 -25.17 30.69
N LEU A 120 4.79 -23.92 31.14
CA LEU A 120 5.93 -23.06 30.78
C LEU A 120 7.06 -23.04 31.84
N GLY A 121 6.83 -23.61 33.03
CA GLY A 121 7.83 -23.77 34.10
C GLY A 121 8.09 -22.53 34.95
N TYR A 122 7.19 -21.54 34.92
CA TYR A 122 7.25 -20.38 35.83
C TYR A 122 6.67 -20.73 37.21
N ASN A 123 6.96 -19.92 38.22
CA ASN A 123 6.34 -20.05 39.54
C ASN A 123 5.58 -18.77 39.87
N VAL A 124 4.40 -18.59 39.27
CA VAL A 124 3.65 -17.33 39.28
C VAL A 124 2.86 -17.07 40.57
N THR A 125 2.73 -15.79 40.91
CA THR A 125 1.84 -15.28 41.96
C THR A 125 0.38 -15.44 41.55
N ARG A 126 -0.49 -15.77 42.51
CA ARG A 126 -1.94 -16.00 42.27
C ARG A 126 -2.86 -15.06 43.06
N ASP A 127 -2.28 -14.26 43.94
CA ASP A 127 -2.99 -13.34 44.81
C ASP A 127 -3.30 -12.03 44.05
N ALA A 128 -2.75 -10.90 44.47
CA ALA A 128 -2.94 -9.63 43.79
C ALA A 128 -1.66 -9.19 43.07
N LEU A 129 -1.75 -8.15 42.24
CA LEU A 129 -0.60 -7.65 41.51
C LEU A 129 0.45 -7.08 42.48
N ARG A 130 1.66 -7.64 42.39
CA ARG A 130 2.84 -7.20 43.13
C ARG A 130 3.76 -6.42 42.20
N VAL A 131 4.08 -5.18 42.54
CA VAL A 131 4.91 -4.30 41.72
C VAL A 131 6.08 -3.73 42.52
N VAL A 132 7.16 -3.39 41.82
CA VAL A 132 8.28 -2.64 42.35
C VAL A 132 8.51 -1.45 41.43
N VAL A 133 8.46 -0.25 41.97
CA VAL A 133 8.79 0.95 41.18
C VAL A 133 10.31 1.11 41.14
N ASP A 134 10.87 1.24 39.96
CA ASP A 134 12.31 1.40 39.77
C ASP A 134 12.82 2.66 40.51
N GLY A 135 13.88 2.49 41.29
CA GLY A 135 14.44 3.54 42.15
C GLY A 135 13.77 3.70 43.52
N GLU A 136 12.58 3.13 43.76
CA GLU A 136 11.93 3.20 45.08
C GLU A 136 12.45 2.10 46.03
N LYS A 137 12.93 2.51 47.21
CA LYS A 137 13.51 1.64 48.23
C LYS A 137 12.63 1.55 49.47
N SER A 138 12.68 0.41 50.16
CA SER A 138 11.97 0.26 51.45
C SER A 138 12.52 1.27 52.47
N PRO A 139 11.65 1.92 53.28
CA PRO A 139 12.11 2.88 54.29
C PRO A 139 13.15 2.25 55.23
N GLY A 140 14.36 2.82 55.27
CA GLY A 140 15.45 2.33 56.12
C GLY A 140 16.21 1.10 55.61
N SER A 141 16.04 0.71 54.33
CA SER A 141 16.74 -0.42 53.71
C SER A 141 17.19 -0.09 52.29
N ASN A 142 18.26 -0.75 51.81
CA ASN A 142 18.70 -0.70 50.41
C ASN A 142 17.92 -1.67 49.50
N SER A 143 16.98 -2.44 50.08
CA SER A 143 16.09 -3.35 49.36
C SER A 143 15.00 -2.58 48.60
N ASP A 144 14.59 -3.14 47.47
CA ASP A 144 13.48 -2.61 46.69
C ASP A 144 12.17 -2.75 47.46
N ALA A 145 11.30 -1.73 47.37
CA ALA A 145 9.98 -1.77 48.00
C ALA A 145 8.97 -2.52 47.12
N VAL A 146 8.54 -3.69 47.57
CA VAL A 146 7.43 -4.41 46.91
C VAL A 146 6.10 -3.87 47.41
N GLN A 147 5.25 -3.47 46.47
CA GLN A 147 3.91 -2.96 46.69
C GLN A 147 2.88 -3.98 46.20
N LEU A 148 1.90 -4.31 47.05
CA LEU A 148 0.77 -5.16 46.71
C LEU A 148 -0.46 -4.27 46.46
N ILE A 149 -1.00 -4.37 45.25
CA ILE A 149 -2.20 -3.62 44.85
C ILE A 149 -3.42 -4.49 45.14
N ALA A 150 -4.16 -4.19 46.20
CA ALA A 150 -5.35 -4.96 46.56
C ALA A 150 -6.44 -4.86 45.47
N ASN A 151 -7.26 -5.91 45.36
CA ASN A 151 -8.38 -5.98 44.40
C ASN A 151 -7.96 -5.82 42.92
N SER A 152 -6.76 -6.30 42.57
CA SER A 152 -6.27 -6.33 41.19
C SER A 152 -6.09 -7.77 40.71
N LEU A 153 -6.22 -7.98 39.40
CA LEU A 153 -5.78 -9.23 38.77
C LEU A 153 -4.24 -9.29 38.84
N PRO A 154 -3.61 -10.46 39.07
CA PRO A 154 -2.16 -10.60 39.16
C PRO A 154 -1.45 -10.48 37.80
N VAL A 155 -2.06 -9.81 36.83
CA VAL A 155 -1.57 -9.63 35.45
C VAL A 155 -1.28 -8.15 35.23
N LEU A 156 -0.03 -7.83 34.88
CA LEU A 156 0.37 -6.50 34.45
C LEU A 156 0.19 -6.37 32.93
N VAL A 157 -0.47 -5.30 32.49
CA VAL A 157 -0.56 -4.92 31.08
C VAL A 157 0.55 -3.91 30.76
N MET A 158 1.37 -4.23 29.77
CA MET A 158 2.48 -3.40 29.29
C MET A 158 2.17 -2.96 27.84
N PRO A 159 1.56 -1.77 27.66
CA PRO A 159 1.27 -1.26 26.33
C PRO A 159 2.55 -0.95 25.56
N TYR A 160 2.52 -1.19 24.24
CA TYR A 160 3.52 -0.68 23.32
C TYR A 160 2.92 0.58 22.67
N TRP A 161 3.35 1.77 23.11
CA TRP A 161 2.83 3.07 22.65
C TRP A 161 1.29 3.15 22.64
N ASP A 162 0.65 2.77 23.75
CA ASP A 162 -0.81 2.81 23.98
C ASP A 162 -1.69 1.97 23.03
N SER A 163 -1.10 1.01 22.30
CA SER A 163 -1.85 0.09 21.44
C SER A 163 -2.25 -1.20 22.17
N ALA A 164 -3.56 -1.41 22.36
CA ALA A 164 -4.09 -2.63 22.95
C ALA A 164 -3.74 -3.92 22.16
N PRO A 165 -3.76 -3.95 20.81
CA PRO A 165 -3.46 -5.15 20.02
C PRO A 165 -2.04 -5.72 20.15
N PHE A 166 -1.08 -4.87 20.56
CA PHE A 166 0.34 -5.23 20.64
C PHE A 166 0.87 -5.20 22.07
N ALA A 167 -0.03 -5.08 23.06
CA ALA A 167 0.36 -5.10 24.46
C ALA A 167 1.03 -6.42 24.85
N ARG A 168 1.99 -6.31 25.76
CA ARG A 168 2.61 -7.45 26.44
C ARG A 168 2.00 -7.60 27.82
N TYR A 169 1.99 -8.82 28.31
CA TYR A 169 1.44 -9.15 29.62
C TYR A 169 2.48 -9.86 30.46
N ALA A 170 2.50 -9.55 31.76
CA ALA A 170 3.39 -10.19 32.71
C ALA A 170 2.62 -10.66 33.94
N VAL A 171 2.96 -11.84 34.43
CA VAL A 171 2.57 -12.28 35.78
C VAL A 171 3.85 -12.43 36.61
N PRO A 172 3.96 -11.72 37.76
CA PRO A 172 5.10 -11.85 38.66
C PRO A 172 5.30 -13.29 39.17
N GLY A 173 6.55 -13.69 39.39
CA GLY A 173 6.90 -14.98 39.97
C GLY A 173 7.29 -14.89 41.46
N TRP A 174 7.03 -15.94 42.23
CA TRP A 174 7.48 -16.06 43.63
C TRP A 174 9.00 -16.11 43.77
N ASP A 175 9.71 -16.48 42.70
CA ASP A 175 11.15 -16.75 42.67
C ASP A 175 11.95 -15.65 41.95
N GLY A 176 11.32 -14.52 41.63
CA GLY A 176 11.98 -13.38 41.01
C GLY A 176 11.95 -13.34 39.50
N SER A 177 11.58 -14.43 38.83
CA SER A 177 11.25 -14.43 37.40
C SER A 177 9.82 -13.90 37.18
N ALA A 178 9.38 -13.82 35.93
CA ALA A 178 8.01 -13.46 35.59
C ALA A 178 7.57 -14.19 34.33
N CYS A 179 6.32 -14.65 34.26
CA CYS A 179 5.78 -15.24 33.04
C CYS A 179 5.41 -14.10 32.08
N MET A 180 6.15 -14.00 30.96
CA MET A 180 5.90 -13.01 29.90
C MET A 180 5.10 -13.66 28.77
N PHE A 181 4.05 -12.99 28.32
CA PHE A 181 3.20 -13.52 27.26
C PHE A 181 2.51 -12.42 26.45
N ARG A 182 1.99 -12.81 25.29
CA ARG A 182 1.09 -12.02 24.44
C ARG A 182 -0.27 -12.72 24.42
N LEU A 183 -1.34 -11.93 24.39
CA LEU A 183 -2.69 -12.43 24.17
C LEU A 183 -3.12 -12.12 22.73
N THR A 184 -3.73 -13.09 22.05
CA THR A 184 -4.11 -13.02 20.63
C THR A 184 -5.54 -13.47 20.37
N GLY A 185 -6.01 -13.31 19.12
CA GLY A 185 -7.38 -13.61 18.72
C GLY A 185 -8.40 -12.72 19.45
N LYS A 186 -9.34 -13.33 20.18
CA LYS A 186 -10.45 -12.60 20.84
C LYS A 186 -10.03 -11.58 21.90
N TYR A 187 -8.80 -11.64 22.40
CA TYR A 187 -8.25 -10.60 23.28
C TYR A 187 -7.95 -9.29 22.55
N ILE A 188 -7.65 -9.37 21.26
CA ILE A 188 -7.33 -8.24 20.39
C ILE A 188 -8.60 -7.70 19.75
N ASP A 189 -9.42 -8.59 19.19
CA ASP A 189 -10.70 -8.23 18.58
C ASP A 189 -11.83 -9.13 19.10
N PRO A 190 -12.67 -8.64 20.02
CA PRO A 190 -13.77 -9.42 20.55
C PRO A 190 -14.87 -9.69 19.51
N THR A 191 -14.88 -8.96 18.39
CA THR A 191 -15.88 -9.12 17.32
C THR A 191 -15.53 -10.25 16.35
N GLN A 192 -14.30 -10.78 16.42
CA GLN A 192 -13.87 -11.89 15.58
C GLN A 192 -14.63 -13.18 15.92
N THR A 193 -15.55 -13.58 15.05
CA THR A 193 -16.41 -14.76 15.25
C THR A 193 -15.60 -16.05 15.36
N ASP A 194 -14.58 -16.19 14.50
CA ASP A 194 -13.72 -17.37 14.41
C ASP A 194 -12.45 -17.25 15.26
N GLY A 195 -12.26 -16.13 15.97
CA GLY A 195 -11.08 -15.90 16.80
C GLY A 195 -11.06 -16.83 18.01
N ILE A 196 -9.95 -17.54 18.21
CA ILE A 196 -9.70 -18.32 19.43
C ILE A 196 -8.97 -17.40 20.42
N PRO A 197 -9.40 -17.31 21.70
CA PRO A 197 -8.67 -16.55 22.71
C PRO A 197 -7.40 -17.33 23.09
N SER A 198 -6.26 -16.87 22.58
CA SER A 198 -4.99 -17.57 22.70
C SER A 198 -3.97 -16.77 23.51
N MET A 199 -3.05 -17.50 24.14
CA MET A 199 -1.89 -16.98 24.85
C MET A 199 -0.61 -17.52 24.20
N ILE A 200 0.28 -16.62 23.78
CA ILE A 200 1.59 -16.94 23.21
C ILE A 200 2.64 -16.66 24.26
N ALA A 201 3.49 -17.64 24.55
CA ALA A 201 4.58 -17.50 25.51
C ALA A 201 5.78 -18.40 25.18
N VAL A 202 6.88 -18.16 25.90
CA VAL A 202 8.12 -18.94 25.78
C VAL A 202 8.43 -19.61 27.11
N ASN A 203 8.93 -20.85 27.05
CA ASN A 203 9.36 -21.61 28.21
C ASN A 203 10.38 -20.81 29.02
N ARG A 204 10.27 -20.87 30.35
CA ARG A 204 11.16 -20.16 31.26
C ARG A 204 12.62 -20.46 31.01
N GLU A 205 12.98 -21.75 30.92
CA GLU A 205 14.36 -22.19 30.75
C GLU A 205 15.01 -21.56 29.51
N ILE A 206 14.28 -21.52 28.39
CA ILE A 206 14.74 -20.94 27.13
C ILE A 206 14.92 -19.43 27.28
N ARG A 207 13.91 -18.71 27.78
CA ARG A 207 14.01 -17.26 27.98
C ARG A 207 15.19 -16.91 28.87
N GLU A 208 15.30 -17.55 30.03
CA GLU A 208 16.37 -17.25 30.99
C GLU A 208 17.77 -17.59 30.45
N ALA A 209 17.91 -18.71 29.73
CA ALA A 209 19.17 -19.08 29.10
C ALA A 209 19.59 -18.08 28.01
N LYS A 210 18.66 -17.67 27.14
CA LYS A 210 18.92 -16.74 26.04
C LYS A 210 19.23 -15.33 26.54
N THR A 211 18.53 -14.85 27.57
CA THR A 211 18.86 -13.57 28.21
C THR A 211 20.29 -13.57 28.76
N LYS A 212 20.70 -14.65 29.44
CA LYS A 212 22.07 -14.82 29.96
C LYS A 212 23.11 -14.85 28.85
N GLU A 213 22.83 -15.63 27.79
CA GLU A 213 23.69 -15.78 26.62
C GLU A 213 23.93 -14.43 25.93
N TRP A 214 22.87 -13.70 25.60
CA TRP A 214 22.97 -12.45 24.84
C TRP A 214 23.52 -11.28 25.64
N LEU A 215 23.33 -11.26 26.96
CA LEU A 215 23.98 -10.28 27.84
C LEU A 215 25.40 -10.70 28.25
N GLY A 216 25.88 -11.88 27.83
CA GLY A 216 27.20 -12.40 28.22
C GLY A 216 27.39 -12.51 29.74
N SER A 217 26.31 -12.76 30.49
CA SER A 217 26.25 -12.60 31.94
C SER A 217 25.67 -13.85 32.62
N PRO A 218 26.44 -14.96 32.72
CA PRO A 218 25.91 -16.24 33.21
C PRO A 218 25.50 -16.22 34.70
N ASP A 219 26.18 -15.39 35.50
CA ASP A 219 26.00 -15.30 36.97
C ASP A 219 24.89 -14.33 37.39
N GLY A 220 24.23 -13.66 36.43
CA GLY A 220 23.13 -12.75 36.73
C GLY A 220 21.92 -13.45 37.34
N LYS A 221 21.10 -12.69 38.08
CA LYS A 221 19.98 -13.22 38.87
C LYS A 221 18.67 -12.55 38.51
N TRP A 222 17.60 -13.34 38.42
CA TRP A 222 16.25 -12.83 38.22
C TRP A 222 15.70 -12.26 39.53
N ARG A 223 15.24 -11.01 39.50
CA ARG A 223 14.51 -10.38 40.60
C ARG A 223 13.49 -9.42 40.04
N HIS A 224 12.31 -9.47 40.62
CA HIS A 224 11.20 -8.61 40.23
C HIS A 224 10.84 -8.69 38.73
N GLY A 225 10.94 -9.88 38.14
CA GLY A 225 10.68 -10.12 36.71
C GLY A 225 11.79 -9.63 35.76
N TRP A 226 12.84 -9.00 36.28
CA TRP A 226 13.97 -8.45 35.51
C TRP A 226 15.25 -9.24 35.79
N PHE A 227 16.18 -9.23 34.85
CA PHE A 227 17.48 -9.88 34.97
C PHE A 227 18.52 -8.89 35.47
N HIS A 228 19.14 -9.16 36.62
CA HIS A 228 20.11 -8.27 37.25
C HIS A 228 21.54 -8.77 37.02
N VAL A 229 22.37 -7.88 36.49
CA VAL A 229 23.80 -8.12 36.19
C VAL A 229 24.66 -7.24 37.09
N GLY A 230 25.59 -7.86 37.82
CA GLY A 230 26.51 -7.20 38.74
C GLY A 230 26.71 -7.97 40.05
N ASN A 231 27.62 -7.48 40.90
CA ASN A 231 28.03 -8.16 42.14
C ASN A 231 27.18 -7.83 43.37
N GLY A 232 26.01 -7.18 43.20
CA GLY A 232 25.08 -6.89 44.29
C GLY A 232 25.28 -5.54 45.02
N ASP A 233 26.20 -4.69 44.56
CA ASP A 233 26.40 -3.30 45.01
C ASP A 233 25.77 -2.27 44.04
N GLU A 234 25.98 -0.96 44.26
CA GLU A 234 25.45 0.19 43.50
C GLU A 234 25.67 0.15 41.96
N SER A 235 26.46 -0.79 41.44
CA SER A 235 26.72 -1.00 40.01
C SER A 235 25.83 -2.06 39.34
N GLU A 236 24.81 -2.56 40.03
CA GLU A 236 23.88 -3.56 39.49
C GLU A 236 22.98 -2.94 38.40
N THR A 237 23.03 -3.50 37.19
CA THR A 237 22.16 -3.09 36.08
C THR A 237 21.04 -4.11 35.92
N SER A 238 19.81 -3.64 35.97
CA SER A 238 18.61 -4.46 35.74
C SER A 238 18.19 -4.37 34.26
N TYR A 239 17.86 -5.51 33.68
CA TYR A 239 17.40 -5.64 32.30
C TYR A 239 16.01 -6.27 32.27
N PHE A 240 15.07 -5.54 31.68
CA PHE A 240 13.85 -6.12 31.15
C PHE A 240 14.21 -7.07 30.02
N SER A 241 13.49 -8.19 29.90
CA SER A 241 13.68 -9.15 28.83
C SER A 241 12.35 -9.72 28.39
N ASP A 242 11.98 -9.44 27.15
CA ASP A 242 10.86 -10.04 26.43
C ASP A 242 11.38 -10.64 25.13
N VAL A 243 11.10 -11.92 24.93
CA VAL A 243 11.68 -12.71 23.85
C VAL A 243 10.60 -13.64 23.34
N ILE A 244 10.08 -13.33 22.15
CA ILE A 244 8.98 -14.06 21.52
C ILE A 244 9.33 -14.27 20.05
N SER A 245 9.13 -15.49 19.55
CA SER A 245 9.23 -15.81 18.13
C SER A 245 8.01 -16.62 17.73
N THR A 246 7.27 -16.18 16.72
CA THR A 246 6.15 -16.96 16.17
C THR A 246 6.58 -17.91 15.04
N ASP A 247 7.88 -17.98 14.76
CA ASP A 247 8.44 -18.93 13.82
C ASP A 247 8.69 -20.30 14.51
N PRO A 248 7.95 -21.37 14.13
CA PRO A 248 8.17 -22.70 14.69
C PRO A 248 9.55 -23.28 14.34
N GLU A 249 10.20 -22.80 13.28
CA GLU A 249 11.54 -23.22 12.84
C GLU A 249 12.64 -22.27 13.28
N SER A 250 12.35 -21.34 14.21
CA SER A 250 13.27 -20.31 14.66
C SER A 250 14.64 -20.88 15.04
N THR A 251 15.66 -20.48 14.29
CA THR A 251 17.06 -20.87 14.54
C THR A 251 17.61 -20.30 15.86
N ASP A 252 16.91 -19.33 16.45
CA ASP A 252 17.29 -18.69 17.71
C ASP A 252 16.97 -19.56 18.94
N GLY A 253 16.33 -20.73 18.73
CA GLY A 253 15.94 -21.65 19.80
C GLY A 253 14.74 -21.16 20.61
N LEU A 254 14.01 -20.19 20.08
CA LEU A 254 12.84 -19.56 20.69
C LEU A 254 11.57 -20.26 20.23
N THR A 255 11.41 -21.55 20.55
CA THR A 255 10.20 -22.26 20.17
C THR A 255 9.02 -21.69 20.96
N ARG A 256 8.16 -20.90 20.31
CA ARG A 256 6.90 -20.45 20.94
C ARG A 256 6.03 -21.64 21.27
N ARG A 257 5.18 -21.43 22.27
CA ARG A 257 4.05 -22.30 22.57
C ARG A 257 2.82 -21.41 22.65
N GLU A 258 1.76 -21.85 21.99
CA GLU A 258 0.50 -21.14 21.93
C GLU A 258 -0.59 -21.99 22.57
N PHE A 259 -1.38 -21.38 23.45
CA PHE A 259 -2.36 -22.08 24.26
C PHE A 259 -3.72 -21.45 24.10
N ASN A 260 -4.74 -22.27 23.84
CA ASN A 260 -6.12 -21.83 23.93
C ASN A 260 -6.48 -21.61 25.41
N THR A 261 -6.73 -20.36 25.76
CA THR A 261 -6.98 -19.96 27.15
C THR A 261 -8.35 -20.41 27.68
N LEU A 262 -9.26 -20.87 26.82
CA LEU A 262 -10.53 -21.47 27.23
C LEU A 262 -10.42 -22.99 27.44
N THR A 263 -9.74 -23.71 26.54
CA THR A 263 -9.70 -25.18 26.58
C THR A 263 -8.48 -25.76 27.28
N LYS A 264 -7.46 -24.94 27.60
CA LYS A 264 -6.13 -25.35 28.09
C LYS A 264 -5.27 -26.10 27.08
N GLU A 265 -5.77 -26.29 25.87
CA GLU A 265 -5.07 -27.09 24.88
C GLU A 265 -3.95 -26.27 24.25
N GLU A 266 -2.77 -26.87 24.18
CA GLU A 266 -1.67 -26.33 23.38
C GLU A 266 -2.01 -26.52 21.90
N LEU A 267 -1.93 -25.42 21.15
CA LEU A 267 -2.17 -25.42 19.72
C LEU A 267 -0.94 -25.96 19.00
N ASN A 268 -1.14 -26.92 18.10
CA ASN A 268 -0.06 -27.48 17.31
C ASN A 268 0.23 -26.60 16.08
N CYS A 269 1.00 -25.54 16.31
CA CYS A 269 1.39 -24.59 15.26
C CYS A 269 2.43 -25.13 14.27
N VAL A 270 3.03 -26.30 14.57
CA VAL A 270 4.05 -26.92 13.70
C VAL A 270 3.36 -27.76 12.62
N ASP A 271 2.49 -28.69 13.03
CA ASP A 271 1.79 -29.57 12.09
C ASP A 271 0.53 -28.89 11.48
N ARG A 272 0.01 -27.84 12.13
CA ARG A 272 -1.19 -27.10 11.71
C ARG A 272 -0.98 -25.58 11.85
N PRO A 273 -0.10 -24.97 11.03
CA PRO A 273 0.25 -23.55 11.15
C PRO A 273 -0.97 -22.63 11.04
N ASP A 274 -1.96 -22.98 10.22
CA ASP A 274 -3.19 -22.19 10.03
C ASP A 274 -4.00 -21.97 11.32
N THR A 275 -3.84 -22.84 12.33
CA THR A 275 -4.56 -22.72 13.62
C THR A 275 -3.99 -21.65 14.54
N CYS A 276 -2.77 -21.20 14.28
CA CYS A 276 -2.00 -20.24 15.09
C CYS A 276 -1.65 -18.97 14.32
N LEU A 277 -2.27 -18.76 13.16
CA LEU A 277 -2.13 -17.51 12.41
C LEU A 277 -2.98 -16.43 13.08
N ASP A 278 -2.39 -15.25 13.20
CA ASP A 278 -3.15 -14.09 13.63
C ASP A 278 -4.27 -13.79 12.62
N ALA A 279 -5.33 -13.17 13.14
CA ALA A 279 -6.44 -12.70 12.33
C ALA A 279 -5.93 -11.81 11.20
N SER A 280 -6.41 -12.05 9.98
CA SER A 280 -6.14 -11.16 8.86
C SER A 280 -6.84 -9.81 9.09
N ILE A 281 -6.07 -8.72 9.03
CA ILE A 281 -6.60 -7.36 9.09
C ILE A 281 -6.98 -6.97 7.66
N LYS A 282 -8.27 -6.79 7.41
CA LYS A 282 -8.79 -6.38 6.11
C LYS A 282 -9.16 -4.90 6.12
N GLN A 283 -8.52 -4.15 5.23
CA GLN A 283 -8.84 -2.76 4.91
C GLN A 283 -9.49 -2.69 3.53
N THR A 284 -10.47 -1.81 3.37
CA THR A 284 -11.22 -1.66 2.11
C THR A 284 -11.25 -0.21 1.68
N TRP A 285 -11.06 0.03 0.39
CA TRP A 285 -11.34 1.31 -0.25
C TRP A 285 -12.58 1.15 -1.14
N GLY A 286 -13.73 1.43 -0.55
CA GLY A 286 -15.04 1.21 -1.16
C GLY A 286 -15.25 -0.28 -1.44
N ASP A 287 -16.01 -0.56 -2.49
CA ASP A 287 -16.24 -1.90 -3.02
C ASP A 287 -15.13 -2.37 -3.97
N LYS A 288 -14.31 -1.44 -4.50
CA LYS A 288 -13.35 -1.73 -5.58
C LYS A 288 -12.02 -2.28 -5.10
N PHE A 289 -11.49 -1.83 -3.96
CA PHE A 289 -10.16 -2.26 -3.50
C PHE A 289 -10.20 -2.82 -2.08
N SER A 290 -9.41 -3.86 -1.85
CA SER A 290 -9.16 -4.36 -0.51
C SER A 290 -7.71 -4.77 -0.35
N SER A 291 -7.15 -4.49 0.81
CA SER A 291 -5.86 -4.99 1.25
C SER A 291 -6.10 -5.79 2.51
N GLU A 292 -5.66 -7.04 2.49
CA GLU A 292 -5.75 -7.96 3.60
C GLU A 292 -4.32 -8.30 4.03
N GLU A 293 -4.00 -8.05 5.27
CA GLU A 293 -2.67 -8.29 5.84
C GLU A 293 -2.78 -9.33 6.96
N GLN A 294 -2.03 -10.41 6.83
CA GLN A 294 -1.96 -11.48 7.81
C GLN A 294 -0.51 -11.62 8.28
N GLU A 295 -0.27 -11.53 9.59
CA GLU A 295 1.04 -11.80 10.19
C GLU A 295 1.28 -13.31 10.16
N LEU A 296 2.28 -13.75 9.38
CA LEU A 296 2.66 -15.16 9.29
C LEU A 296 3.67 -15.52 10.39
N HIS A 297 4.71 -14.69 10.52
CA HIS A 297 5.79 -14.87 11.48
C HIS A 297 6.24 -13.53 12.05
N MET A 298 6.66 -13.52 13.31
CA MET A 298 7.13 -12.36 14.06
C MET A 298 8.15 -12.83 15.09
N ASN A 299 9.37 -12.31 15.00
CA ASN A 299 10.40 -12.41 16.02
C ASN A 299 10.56 -11.06 16.68
N SER A 300 10.37 -11.01 18.00
CA SER A 300 10.47 -9.82 18.82
C SER A 300 11.34 -10.13 20.03
N ILE A 301 12.53 -9.54 20.06
CA ILE A 301 13.51 -9.68 21.12
C ILE A 301 13.79 -8.29 21.66
N THR A 302 13.45 -8.05 22.92
CA THR A 302 13.71 -6.80 23.61
C THR A 302 14.39 -7.11 24.93
N ILE A 303 15.66 -6.74 25.06
CA ILE A 303 16.40 -6.77 26.31
C ILE A 303 16.91 -5.36 26.58
N ALA A 304 16.35 -4.66 27.57
CA ALA A 304 16.67 -3.26 27.80
C ALA A 304 16.69 -2.93 29.28
N SER A 305 17.62 -2.07 29.69
CA SER A 305 17.60 -1.47 31.02
C SER A 305 16.51 -0.40 31.15
N ALA A 306 16.28 0.09 32.38
CA ALA A 306 15.35 1.19 32.64
C ALA A 306 15.72 2.49 31.88
N LYS A 307 16.98 2.64 31.47
CA LYS A 307 17.48 3.75 30.63
C LYS A 307 17.42 3.43 29.12
N HIS A 308 16.69 2.39 28.72
CA HIS A 308 16.59 1.89 27.33
C HIS A 308 17.92 1.48 26.67
N PHE A 309 18.95 1.21 27.47
CA PHE A 309 20.21 0.65 26.96
C PHE A 309 20.09 -0.88 26.88
N GLY A 310 20.34 -1.46 25.70
CA GLY A 310 20.34 -2.90 25.50
C GLY A 310 20.18 -3.33 24.03
N PHE A 311 19.58 -4.50 23.82
CA PHE A 311 19.38 -5.16 22.54
C PHE A 311 17.90 -5.14 22.13
N PHE A 312 17.63 -4.73 20.90
CA PHE A 312 16.31 -4.79 20.29
C PHE A 312 16.42 -5.40 18.90
N PHE A 313 15.67 -6.46 18.65
CA PHE A 313 15.51 -7.07 17.35
C PHE A 313 14.03 -7.34 17.09
N TYR A 314 13.56 -6.85 15.95
CA TYR A 314 12.21 -7.10 15.48
C TYR A 314 12.26 -7.51 14.01
N SER A 315 11.65 -8.64 13.69
CA SER A 315 11.48 -9.14 12.33
C SER A 315 10.07 -9.68 12.20
N SER A 316 9.37 -9.36 11.12
CA SER A 316 8.08 -9.97 10.85
C SER A 316 7.86 -10.18 9.35
N ILE A 317 7.14 -11.25 9.05
CA ILE A 317 6.75 -11.66 7.71
C ILE A 317 5.24 -11.60 7.67
N HIS A 318 4.73 -10.80 6.74
CA HIS A 318 3.30 -10.64 6.51
C HIS A 318 2.92 -11.18 5.13
N LEU A 319 1.81 -11.90 5.04
CA LEU A 319 1.14 -12.16 3.79
C LEU A 319 0.18 -11.00 3.52
N ARG A 320 0.49 -10.20 2.51
CA ARG A 320 -0.39 -9.12 2.06
C ARG A 320 -1.10 -9.52 0.77
N THR A 321 -2.41 -9.69 0.84
CA THR A 321 -3.28 -9.94 -0.30
C THR A 321 -3.97 -8.66 -0.70
N VAL A 322 -3.63 -8.14 -1.89
CA VAL A 322 -4.28 -6.94 -2.45
C VAL A 322 -5.20 -7.35 -3.59
N ARG A 323 -6.46 -6.92 -3.54
CA ARG A 323 -7.48 -7.22 -4.56
C ARG A 323 -8.05 -5.93 -5.11
N ALA A 324 -8.24 -5.87 -6.43
CA ALA A 324 -9.13 -4.89 -7.05
C ALA A 324 -10.16 -5.54 -7.95
N ILE A 325 -11.34 -4.94 -7.99
CA ILE A 325 -12.45 -5.32 -8.87
C ILE A 325 -12.43 -4.42 -10.09
N TYR A 326 -12.37 -5.02 -11.28
CA TYR A 326 -12.35 -4.31 -12.55
C TYR A 326 -13.78 -4.15 -13.03
N ASP A 327 -14.18 -2.90 -13.23
CA ASP A 327 -15.50 -2.53 -13.72
C ASP A 327 -15.46 -2.10 -15.19
N TRP A 328 -16.61 -1.67 -15.69
CA TRP A 328 -16.75 -1.14 -17.04
C TRP A 328 -15.90 0.11 -17.29
N GLU A 329 -15.71 0.97 -16.28
CA GLU A 329 -14.86 2.16 -16.38
C GLU A 329 -13.40 1.76 -16.66
N THR A 330 -12.90 0.80 -15.90
CA THR A 330 -11.57 0.21 -16.06
C THR A 330 -11.42 -0.47 -17.42
N LEU A 331 -12.46 -1.18 -17.89
CA LEU A 331 -12.46 -1.82 -19.21
C LEU A 331 -12.35 -0.80 -20.35
N ILE A 332 -13.14 0.28 -20.33
CA ILE A 332 -13.05 1.35 -21.33
C ILE A 332 -11.65 1.97 -21.30
N ALA A 333 -11.12 2.28 -20.11
CA ALA A 333 -9.81 2.88 -19.96
C ALA A 333 -8.73 2.01 -20.59
N ASN A 334 -8.69 0.72 -20.23
CA ASN A 334 -7.72 -0.25 -20.75
C ASN A 334 -7.82 -0.45 -22.26
N LEU A 335 -9.03 -0.58 -22.82
CA LEU A 335 -9.21 -0.72 -24.28
C LEU A 335 -8.72 0.53 -25.02
N SER A 336 -9.03 1.71 -24.49
CA SER A 336 -8.68 2.99 -25.11
C SER A 336 -7.17 3.24 -25.09
N LEU A 337 -6.52 2.93 -23.97
CA LEU A 337 -5.07 2.97 -23.81
C LEU A 337 -4.39 1.91 -24.66
N GLY A 338 -4.92 0.69 -24.68
CA GLY A 338 -4.39 -0.40 -25.50
C GLY A 338 -4.34 -0.01 -26.98
N MET A 339 -5.43 0.56 -27.52
CA MET A 339 -5.45 1.06 -28.89
C MET A 339 -4.43 2.18 -29.12
N LEU A 340 -4.29 3.11 -28.17
CA LEU A 340 -3.29 4.18 -28.25
C LEU A 340 -1.86 3.63 -28.28
N LEU A 341 -1.55 2.68 -27.40
CA LEU A 341 -0.24 2.04 -27.27
C LEU A 341 0.12 1.23 -28.51
N VAL A 342 -0.83 0.45 -29.04
CA VAL A 342 -0.63 -0.29 -30.31
C VAL A 342 -0.31 0.69 -31.43
N ARG A 343 -1.08 1.78 -31.57
CA ARG A 343 -0.83 2.77 -32.61
C ARG A 343 0.52 3.47 -32.45
N TRP A 344 0.90 3.78 -31.21
CA TRP A 344 2.21 4.36 -30.92
C TRP A 344 3.34 3.38 -31.29
N PHE A 345 3.21 2.11 -30.95
CA PHE A 345 4.16 1.07 -31.31
C PHE A 345 4.32 0.90 -32.82
N VAL A 346 3.20 0.88 -33.54
CA VAL A 346 3.17 0.80 -35.01
C VAL A 346 3.83 2.03 -35.64
N ALA A 347 3.60 3.22 -35.09
CA ALA A 347 4.28 4.44 -35.53
C ALA A 347 5.81 4.33 -35.33
N MET A 348 6.27 3.83 -34.18
CA MET A 348 7.70 3.59 -33.92
C MET A 348 8.30 2.57 -34.90
N ILE A 349 7.60 1.45 -35.15
CA ILE A 349 8.03 0.45 -36.15
C ILE A 349 8.15 1.09 -37.53
N SER A 350 7.18 1.92 -37.93
CA SER A 350 7.20 2.56 -39.25
C SER A 350 8.43 3.45 -39.42
N LEU A 351 8.77 4.25 -38.41
CA LEU A 351 9.98 5.10 -38.41
C LEU A 351 11.25 4.26 -38.47
N HIS A 352 11.32 3.21 -37.64
CA HIS A 352 12.50 2.36 -37.57
C HIS A 352 12.74 1.58 -38.87
N ARG A 353 11.67 1.07 -39.49
CA ARG A 353 11.76 0.42 -40.81
C ARG A 353 12.18 1.37 -41.92
N GLY A 354 11.69 2.61 -41.89
CA GLY A 354 12.14 3.66 -42.81
C GLY A 354 13.65 3.86 -42.77
N PHE A 355 14.20 3.92 -41.56
CA PHE A 355 15.63 4.03 -41.32
C PHE A 355 16.41 2.80 -41.77
N ILE A 356 15.99 1.58 -41.37
CA ILE A 356 16.66 0.32 -41.77
C ILE A 356 16.70 0.16 -43.29
N GLN A 357 15.65 0.58 -43.99
CA GLN A 357 15.57 0.52 -45.44
C GLN A 357 16.39 1.62 -46.15
N GLY A 358 17.08 2.48 -45.40
CA GLY A 358 17.86 3.60 -45.95
C GLY A 358 17.00 4.69 -46.58
N ARG A 359 15.71 4.76 -46.25
CA ARG A 359 14.75 5.71 -46.86
C ARG A 359 14.51 6.95 -46.02
N SER A 360 14.86 6.93 -44.74
CA SER A 360 14.74 8.09 -43.85
C SER A 360 15.88 8.18 -42.86
N GLU A 361 16.06 9.36 -42.27
CA GLU A 361 16.90 9.54 -41.09
C GLU A 361 16.31 8.81 -39.87
N TRP A 362 17.15 8.64 -38.84
CA TRP A 362 16.72 8.08 -37.58
C TRP A 362 16.02 9.14 -36.73
N PHE A 363 14.75 8.90 -36.43
CA PHE A 363 13.94 9.77 -35.56
C PHE A 363 13.56 9.04 -34.27
N ILE A 364 13.55 9.77 -33.16
CA ILE A 364 13.06 9.26 -31.88
C ILE A 364 11.53 9.15 -31.95
N GLY A 365 10.99 7.96 -31.69
CA GLY A 365 9.57 7.65 -31.75
C GLY A 365 8.78 8.06 -30.51
N GLY A 366 8.85 9.32 -30.10
CA GLY A 366 8.15 9.83 -28.91
C GLY A 366 6.62 9.84 -29.02
N LEU A 367 5.94 10.25 -27.94
CA LEU A 367 4.48 10.44 -27.88
C LEU A 367 3.97 11.41 -28.96
N GLY A 368 4.84 12.31 -29.45
CA GLY A 368 4.56 13.18 -30.59
C GLY A 368 4.08 12.40 -31.81
N CYS A 369 4.55 11.18 -32.06
CA CYS A 369 4.11 10.37 -33.20
C CYS A 369 2.60 10.11 -33.25
N VAL A 370 1.92 10.10 -32.10
CA VAL A 370 0.46 9.92 -32.00
C VAL A 370 -0.29 11.23 -31.79
N ALA A 371 0.37 12.38 -31.87
CA ALA A 371 -0.24 13.69 -31.69
C ALA A 371 -1.44 13.93 -32.63
N GLY A 372 -1.39 13.44 -33.87
CA GLY A 372 -2.48 13.52 -34.85
C GLY A 372 -3.60 12.49 -34.66
N SER A 373 -3.41 11.48 -33.80
CA SER A 373 -4.38 10.38 -33.61
C SER A 373 -5.66 10.85 -32.92
N ARG A 374 -6.81 10.36 -33.38
CA ARG A 374 -8.10 10.61 -32.70
C ARG A 374 -8.12 10.01 -31.29
N CYS A 375 -7.59 8.80 -31.12
CA CYS A 375 -7.52 8.12 -29.81
C CYS A 375 -6.73 8.94 -28.79
N PHE A 376 -5.63 9.58 -29.22
CA PHE A 376 -4.86 10.43 -28.34
C PHE A 376 -5.58 11.74 -28.01
N ASN A 377 -6.16 12.42 -29.01
CA ASN A 377 -6.86 13.70 -28.79
C ASN A 377 -8.16 13.57 -27.99
N MET A 378 -8.83 12.41 -28.05
CA MET A 378 -10.07 12.16 -27.31
C MET A 378 -9.82 11.52 -25.94
N LEU A 379 -8.57 11.21 -25.61
CA LEU A 379 -8.22 10.54 -24.35
C LEU A 379 -8.77 11.24 -23.09
N PRO A 380 -8.73 12.59 -22.97
CA PRO A 380 -9.27 13.28 -21.79
C PRO A 380 -10.78 13.10 -21.63
N ILE A 381 -11.51 12.86 -22.73
CA ILE A 381 -12.96 12.63 -22.72
C ILE A 381 -13.26 11.17 -22.40
N VAL A 382 -12.55 10.25 -23.05
CA VAL A 382 -12.78 8.80 -22.90
C VAL A 382 -12.41 8.32 -21.50
N LEU A 383 -11.39 8.92 -20.87
CA LEU A 383 -10.97 8.58 -19.51
C LEU A 383 -11.72 9.36 -18.41
N LEU A 384 -12.71 10.20 -18.75
CA LEU A 384 -13.50 10.92 -17.72
C LEU A 384 -14.07 10.01 -16.62
N PRO A 385 -14.66 8.83 -16.92
CA PRO A 385 -15.21 7.95 -15.89
C PRO A 385 -14.14 7.46 -14.91
N HIS A 386 -12.93 7.19 -15.41
CA HIS A 386 -11.82 6.66 -14.62
C HIS A 386 -10.96 7.76 -13.96
N LEU A 387 -11.17 9.03 -14.32
CA LEU A 387 -10.28 10.13 -13.95
C LEU A 387 -10.19 10.38 -12.43
N LYS A 388 -11.24 10.05 -11.67
CA LYS A 388 -11.19 10.08 -10.19
C LYS A 388 -10.10 9.16 -9.64
N VAL A 389 -10.04 7.92 -10.11
CA VAL A 389 -9.03 6.92 -9.69
C VAL A 389 -7.65 7.35 -10.14
N VAL A 390 -7.53 7.90 -11.34
CA VAL A 390 -6.28 8.48 -11.88
C VAL A 390 -5.76 9.62 -10.99
N MET A 391 -6.63 10.57 -10.60
CA MET A 391 -6.25 11.67 -9.72
C MET A 391 -5.90 11.17 -8.31
N ALA A 392 -6.67 10.24 -7.75
CA ALA A 392 -6.37 9.64 -6.46
C ALA A 392 -5.03 8.90 -6.48
N SER A 393 -4.71 8.19 -7.57
CA SER A 393 -3.43 7.51 -7.76
C SER A 393 -2.26 8.50 -7.79
N PHE A 394 -2.43 9.62 -8.52
CA PHE A 394 -1.44 10.69 -8.57
C PHE A 394 -1.21 11.32 -7.18
N TRP A 395 -2.27 11.63 -6.44
CA TRP A 395 -2.16 12.26 -5.12
C TRP A 395 -1.65 11.28 -4.05
N ALA A 396 -2.01 10.01 -4.11
CA ALA A 396 -1.54 8.99 -3.16
C ALA A 396 -0.08 8.54 -3.43
N ALA A 397 0.45 8.74 -4.64
CA ALA A 397 1.79 8.27 -4.99
C ALA A 397 2.88 8.88 -4.08
N GLY A 398 3.64 8.05 -3.38
CA GLY A 398 4.73 8.49 -2.51
C GLY A 398 4.37 8.63 -1.02
N CYS A 399 3.11 8.40 -0.65
CA CYS A 399 2.70 8.25 0.74
C CYS A 399 2.57 6.76 1.10
N HIS A 400 3.07 6.38 2.28
CA HIS A 400 2.77 5.08 2.88
C HIS A 400 1.62 5.26 3.88
N PHE A 401 0.40 5.00 3.45
CA PHE A 401 -0.79 5.20 4.27
C PHE A 401 -1.08 4.02 5.19
N GLU A 402 -1.71 4.31 6.34
CA GLU A 402 -2.45 3.37 7.17
C GLU A 402 -3.96 3.54 6.97
N GLY A 403 -4.77 2.56 7.38
CA GLY A 403 -6.23 2.61 7.30
C GLY A 403 -6.77 2.42 5.88
N ASP A 404 -7.95 2.97 5.58
CA ASP A 404 -8.62 2.78 4.29
C ASP A 404 -7.75 3.18 3.10
N GLN A 405 -6.99 4.29 3.19
CA GLN A 405 -6.11 4.75 2.11
C GLN A 405 -4.95 3.80 1.82
N ALA A 406 -4.60 2.91 2.77
CA ALA A 406 -3.61 1.88 2.53
C ALA A 406 -4.07 0.94 1.40
N ALA A 407 -5.34 0.54 1.37
CA ALA A 407 -5.87 -0.35 0.32
C ALA A 407 -5.70 0.24 -1.10
N LEU A 408 -5.85 1.56 -1.26
CA LEU A 408 -5.56 2.26 -2.52
C LEU A 408 -4.05 2.31 -2.81
N SER A 409 -3.25 2.79 -1.86
CA SER A 409 -1.81 3.03 -2.08
C SER A 409 -1.00 1.74 -2.26
N GLU A 410 -1.45 0.62 -1.69
CA GLU A 410 -0.83 -0.70 -1.82
C GLU A 410 -1.23 -1.41 -3.13
N SER A 411 -2.32 -0.99 -3.78
CA SER A 411 -2.78 -1.50 -5.08
C SER A 411 -1.89 -1.03 -6.22
N TRP A 412 -0.64 -1.51 -6.28
CA TRP A 412 0.36 -1.10 -7.27
C TRP A 412 -0.09 -1.31 -8.72
N PHE A 413 -0.88 -2.35 -8.98
CA PHE A 413 -1.46 -2.64 -10.30
C PHE A 413 -2.62 -1.69 -10.67
N THR A 414 -3.04 -0.81 -9.77
CA THR A 414 -3.94 0.33 -10.03
C THR A 414 -3.15 1.63 -10.06
N ILE A 415 -2.24 1.84 -9.10
CA ILE A 415 -1.44 3.06 -9.02
C ILE A 415 -0.57 3.25 -10.27
N TYR A 416 0.19 2.25 -10.71
CA TYR A 416 1.09 2.44 -11.86
C TYR A 416 0.34 2.72 -13.17
N PRO A 417 -0.72 1.97 -13.53
CA PRO A 417 -1.57 2.35 -14.66
C PRO A 417 -2.20 3.73 -14.48
N GLY A 418 -2.70 4.05 -13.28
CA GLY A 418 -3.24 5.37 -12.96
C GLY A 418 -2.23 6.51 -13.17
N LEU A 419 -0.96 6.33 -12.80
CA LEU A 419 0.10 7.32 -13.06
C LEU A 419 0.41 7.46 -14.55
N ALA A 420 0.42 6.35 -15.30
CA ALA A 420 0.61 6.37 -16.75
C ALA A 420 -0.57 7.08 -17.45
N GLU A 421 -1.80 6.77 -17.05
CA GLU A 421 -3.01 7.45 -17.50
C GLU A 421 -2.99 8.93 -17.21
N PHE A 422 -2.59 9.31 -15.99
CA PHE A 422 -2.43 10.71 -15.60
C PHE A 422 -1.50 11.44 -16.56
N CYS A 423 -0.30 10.89 -16.81
CA CYS A 423 0.66 11.48 -17.75
C CYS A 423 0.10 11.54 -19.17
N LEU A 424 -0.56 10.50 -19.67
CA LEU A 424 -1.11 10.48 -21.02
C LEU A 424 -2.26 11.49 -21.20
N VAL A 425 -3.17 11.60 -20.23
CA VAL A 425 -4.24 12.62 -20.24
C VAL A 425 -3.64 14.02 -20.20
N TYR A 426 -2.68 14.25 -19.30
CA TYR A 426 -1.99 15.53 -19.18
C TYR A 426 -1.31 15.95 -20.49
N TYR A 427 -0.56 15.05 -21.13
CA TYR A 427 0.07 15.31 -22.41
C TYR A 427 -0.91 15.43 -23.57
N SER A 428 -2.04 14.73 -23.53
CA SER A 428 -3.12 14.91 -24.50
C SER A 428 -3.73 16.31 -24.43
N VAL A 429 -3.99 16.81 -23.21
CA VAL A 429 -4.44 18.18 -22.99
C VAL A 429 -3.40 19.19 -23.49
N LEU A 430 -2.12 18.99 -23.20
CA LEU A 430 -1.03 19.81 -23.73
C LEU A 430 -0.98 19.81 -25.27
N ASN A 431 -1.22 18.67 -25.90
CA ASN A 431 -1.30 18.56 -27.36
C ASN A 431 -2.47 19.35 -27.94
N ILE A 432 -3.64 19.32 -27.29
CA ILE A 432 -4.82 20.11 -27.70
C ILE A 432 -4.51 21.61 -27.57
N ILE A 433 -3.98 22.04 -26.43
CA ILE A 433 -3.65 23.45 -26.18
C ILE A 433 -2.59 23.93 -27.18
N SER A 434 -1.54 23.16 -27.42
CA SER A 434 -0.49 23.50 -28.39
C SER A 434 -1.00 23.55 -29.83
N LYS A 435 -1.99 22.72 -30.21
CA LYS A 435 -2.66 22.84 -31.51
C LYS A 435 -3.50 24.13 -31.62
N ILE A 436 -4.29 24.45 -30.59
CA ILE A 436 -5.13 25.66 -30.55
C ILE A 436 -4.24 26.91 -30.64
N THR A 437 -3.16 26.93 -29.86
CA THR A 437 -2.20 28.04 -29.82
C THR A 437 -1.20 28.03 -30.98
N ARG A 438 -1.26 27.03 -31.89
CA ARG A 438 -0.34 26.83 -33.01
C ARG A 438 1.14 26.85 -32.60
N ARG A 439 1.44 26.20 -31.48
CA ARG A 439 2.79 26.03 -30.95
C ARG A 439 3.25 24.58 -31.13
N ARG A 440 4.56 24.41 -31.34
CA ARG A 440 5.20 23.08 -31.35
C ARG A 440 5.97 22.86 -30.08
N ILE A 441 5.62 21.79 -29.37
CA ILE A 441 6.19 21.48 -28.06
C ILE A 441 6.85 20.10 -28.09
N THR A 442 7.94 19.98 -27.34
CA THR A 442 8.65 18.71 -27.16
C THR A 442 7.92 17.82 -26.16
N ASP A 443 8.00 16.51 -26.36
CA ASP A 443 7.47 15.44 -25.52
C ASP A 443 8.55 14.72 -24.69
N VAL A 444 9.80 15.23 -24.71
CA VAL A 444 10.97 14.62 -24.03
C VAL A 444 10.76 14.42 -22.52
N PHE A 445 9.98 15.28 -21.86
CA PHE A 445 9.73 15.18 -20.42
C PHE A 445 8.69 14.11 -20.02
N PHE A 446 8.02 13.46 -20.99
CA PHE A 446 6.97 12.48 -20.70
C PHE A 446 7.52 11.30 -19.89
N THR A 447 8.56 10.64 -20.41
CA THR A 447 9.15 9.46 -19.78
C THR A 447 9.79 9.78 -18.43
N PRO A 448 10.63 10.82 -18.27
CA PRO A 448 11.17 11.19 -16.97
C PRO A 448 10.10 11.48 -15.92
N THR A 449 9.01 12.15 -16.31
CA THR A 449 7.89 12.46 -15.41
C THR A 449 7.21 11.19 -14.90
N LEU A 450 6.87 10.27 -15.81
CA LEU A 450 6.25 9.01 -15.43
C LEU A 450 7.18 8.17 -14.54
N VAL A 451 8.45 8.06 -14.91
CA VAL A 451 9.45 7.32 -14.13
C VAL A 451 9.58 7.90 -12.73
N LEU A 452 9.66 9.22 -12.58
CA LEU A 452 9.79 9.85 -11.26
C LEU A 452 8.56 9.60 -10.39
N LEU A 453 7.35 9.66 -10.94
CA LEU A 453 6.12 9.32 -10.21
C LEU A 453 6.11 7.84 -9.77
N CYS A 454 6.53 6.93 -10.64
CA CYS A 454 6.66 5.51 -10.29
C CYS A 454 7.71 5.28 -9.21
N VAL A 455 8.85 5.97 -9.27
CA VAL A 455 9.92 5.92 -8.26
C VAL A 455 9.42 6.47 -6.92
N LEU A 456 8.67 7.58 -6.91
CA LEU A 456 8.06 8.12 -5.70
C LEU A 456 7.17 7.07 -5.03
N HIS A 457 6.29 6.40 -5.78
CA HIS A 457 5.46 5.34 -5.23
C HIS A 457 6.27 4.12 -4.75
N ARG A 458 7.29 3.70 -5.52
CA ARG A 458 8.16 2.57 -5.17
C ARG A 458 8.93 2.82 -3.87
N CYS A 459 9.39 4.05 -3.68
CA CYS A 459 10.19 4.47 -2.52
C CYS A 459 9.35 5.02 -1.37
N ARG A 460 8.01 4.91 -1.39
CA ARG A 460 7.12 5.51 -0.38
C ARG A 460 7.47 5.14 1.07
N ILE A 461 7.83 3.87 1.32
CA ILE A 461 8.20 3.39 2.66
C ILE A 461 9.51 4.02 3.10
N ALA A 462 10.53 3.99 2.24
CA ALA A 462 11.82 4.61 2.50
C ALA A 462 11.68 6.13 2.74
N LEU A 463 10.86 6.81 1.94
CA LEU A 463 10.55 8.23 2.10
C LEU A 463 9.88 8.52 3.44
N ALA A 464 8.89 7.72 3.83
CA ALA A 464 8.20 7.88 5.12
C ALA A 464 9.15 7.63 6.30
N SER A 465 10.09 6.69 6.19
CA SER A 465 11.11 6.41 7.23
C SER A 465 12.31 7.38 7.24
N SER A 466 12.47 8.21 6.21
CA SER A 466 13.68 9.02 6.01
C SER A 466 13.75 10.27 6.91
N GLY A 467 12.64 10.66 7.53
CA GLY A 467 12.51 11.93 8.26
C GLY A 467 12.43 13.18 7.37
N TRP A 468 12.53 13.06 6.04
CA TRP A 468 12.40 14.19 5.10
C TRP A 468 10.97 14.76 5.05
N LEU A 469 9.99 13.93 5.38
CA LEU A 469 8.58 14.32 5.46
C LEU A 469 8.28 14.75 6.90
N THR A 470 8.23 16.06 7.14
CA THR A 470 7.96 16.63 8.46
C THR A 470 6.64 16.11 9.03
N GLY A 471 6.65 15.55 10.24
CA GLY A 471 5.46 15.03 10.91
C GLY A 471 5.06 13.60 10.50
N VAL A 472 5.90 12.88 9.75
CA VAL A 472 5.69 11.49 9.37
C VAL A 472 6.69 10.60 10.11
N ASP A 473 6.20 9.68 10.92
CA ASP A 473 7.02 8.69 11.64
C ASP A 473 6.91 7.32 10.95
N GLY A 474 7.42 7.23 9.72
CA GLY A 474 7.36 6.01 8.92
C GLY A 474 6.01 5.73 8.25
N ARG A 475 4.91 6.37 8.67
CA ARG A 475 3.55 6.11 8.15
C ARG A 475 2.68 7.38 8.15
N VAL A 476 1.70 7.42 7.25
CA VAL A 476 0.74 8.52 7.08
C VAL A 476 -0.65 8.03 7.45
N THR A 477 -1.34 8.71 8.35
CA THR A 477 -2.72 8.34 8.73
C THR A 477 -3.70 8.58 7.58
N THR A 478 -4.78 7.80 7.53
CA THR A 478 -5.88 8.07 6.59
C THR A 478 -6.52 9.42 6.90
N ILE A 479 -6.61 10.29 5.90
CA ILE A 479 -7.27 11.60 5.97
C ILE A 479 -8.58 11.60 5.17
N VAL A 480 -8.61 10.90 4.04
CA VAL A 480 -9.80 10.81 3.17
C VAL A 480 -10.33 9.39 3.23
N SER A 481 -11.58 9.21 3.63
CA SER A 481 -12.20 7.88 3.67
C SER A 481 -12.66 7.45 2.28
N SER A 482 -12.94 6.15 2.11
CA SER A 482 -13.44 5.67 0.82
C SER A 482 -14.86 6.13 0.50
N THR A 483 -15.70 6.36 1.52
CA THR A 483 -17.05 6.88 1.36
C THR A 483 -17.02 8.31 0.85
N GLU A 484 -16.15 9.14 1.43
CA GLU A 484 -15.91 10.50 0.97
C GLU A 484 -15.49 10.51 -0.51
N MET A 485 -14.57 9.62 -0.91
CA MET A 485 -14.11 9.50 -2.30
C MET A 485 -15.23 9.18 -3.30
N GLN A 486 -16.21 8.37 -2.91
CA GLN A 486 -17.35 8.05 -3.78
C GLN A 486 -18.23 9.28 -4.03
N ASP A 487 -18.46 10.08 -2.98
CA ASP A 487 -19.31 11.28 -3.02
C ASP A 487 -18.67 12.48 -3.75
N LEU A 488 -17.34 12.53 -3.82
CA LEU A 488 -16.63 13.60 -4.50
C LEU A 488 -17.02 13.72 -5.98
N ARG A 489 -17.10 14.93 -6.50
CA ARG A 489 -17.16 15.19 -7.94
C ARG A 489 -15.75 15.35 -8.48
N LEU A 490 -15.56 15.10 -9.77
CA LEU A 490 -14.25 15.28 -10.41
C LEU A 490 -13.69 16.70 -10.24
N ILE A 491 -14.56 17.72 -10.25
CA ILE A 491 -14.16 19.12 -10.08
C ILE A 491 -13.57 19.39 -8.68
N ASP A 492 -13.97 18.62 -7.67
CA ASP A 492 -13.55 18.83 -6.28
C ASP A 492 -12.04 18.63 -6.12
N PHE A 493 -11.42 17.77 -6.92
CA PHE A 493 -9.97 17.61 -6.98
C PHE A 493 -9.19 18.87 -7.36
N PHE A 494 -9.86 19.84 -7.99
CA PHE A 494 -9.24 21.08 -8.47
C PHE A 494 -9.62 22.32 -7.66
N ILE A 495 -10.80 22.31 -7.01
CA ILE A 495 -11.33 23.48 -6.31
C ILE A 495 -11.32 23.34 -4.78
N THR A 496 -11.10 22.13 -4.26
CA THR A 496 -11.08 21.84 -2.81
C THR A 496 -9.71 21.34 -2.35
N ASN A 497 -9.59 21.13 -1.04
CA ASN A 497 -8.37 20.61 -0.41
C ASN A 497 -8.23 19.08 -0.46
N VAL A 498 -9.10 18.38 -1.22
CA VAL A 498 -9.06 16.92 -1.34
C VAL A 498 -7.71 16.40 -1.86
N GLY A 499 -7.15 17.04 -2.90
CA GLY A 499 -5.84 16.63 -3.45
C GLY A 499 -4.73 16.65 -2.40
N PRO A 500 -4.52 17.78 -1.68
CA PRO A 500 -3.64 17.86 -0.53
C PRO A 500 -3.93 16.81 0.55
N GLN A 501 -5.19 16.58 0.91
CA GLN A 501 -5.58 15.58 1.92
C GLN A 501 -5.23 14.15 1.46
N MET A 502 -5.48 13.81 0.20
CA MET A 502 -5.06 12.53 -0.40
C MET A 502 -3.55 12.38 -0.53
N ASN A 503 -2.80 13.46 -0.40
CA ASN A 503 -1.34 13.48 -0.31
C ASN A 503 -0.86 13.54 1.15
N GLY A 504 -1.72 13.21 2.12
CA GLY A 504 -1.38 13.23 3.55
C GLY A 504 -1.14 14.63 4.12
N ASN A 505 -1.58 15.69 3.43
CA ASN A 505 -1.20 17.09 3.68
C ASN A 505 0.33 17.33 3.70
N LEU A 506 1.10 16.49 3.02
CA LEU A 506 2.55 16.58 2.98
C LEU A 506 3.01 17.63 1.96
N ALA A 507 3.29 18.84 2.44
CA ALA A 507 3.65 20.00 1.61
C ALA A 507 4.84 19.75 0.67
N LEU A 508 5.89 19.07 1.14
CA LEU A 508 7.07 18.76 0.33
C LEU A 508 6.72 17.84 -0.85
N LEU A 509 5.98 16.77 -0.59
CA LEU A 509 5.58 15.80 -1.62
C LEU A 509 4.62 16.45 -2.63
N MET A 510 3.70 17.29 -2.15
CA MET A 510 2.81 18.07 -2.99
C MET A 510 3.60 19.04 -3.89
N ALA A 511 4.52 19.81 -3.31
CA ALA A 511 5.36 20.74 -4.05
C ALA A 511 6.19 20.03 -5.11
N LEU A 512 6.79 18.88 -4.79
CA LEU A 512 7.57 18.09 -5.74
C LEU A 512 6.72 17.66 -6.95
N LYS A 513 5.53 17.13 -6.71
CA LYS A 513 4.60 16.71 -7.77
C LYS A 513 4.12 17.89 -8.62
N LEU A 514 3.79 19.02 -8.00
CA LEU A 514 3.36 20.23 -8.71
C LEU A 514 4.49 20.85 -9.52
N VAL A 515 5.71 20.89 -8.99
CA VAL A 515 6.91 21.33 -9.74
C VAL A 515 7.14 20.42 -10.92
N LEU A 516 7.04 19.09 -10.73
CA LEU A 516 7.18 18.13 -11.81
C LEU A 516 6.18 18.40 -12.94
N ILE A 517 4.90 18.57 -12.64
CA ILE A 517 3.88 18.93 -13.65
C ILE A 517 4.17 20.30 -14.25
N GLY A 518 4.54 21.29 -13.44
CA GLY A 518 4.83 22.65 -13.88
C GLY A 518 5.99 22.72 -14.89
N LEU A 519 7.04 21.93 -14.68
CA LEU A 519 8.18 21.83 -15.60
C LEU A 519 7.75 21.36 -17.01
N ASN A 520 6.73 20.50 -17.08
CA ASN A 520 6.18 20.05 -18.36
C ASN A 520 5.38 21.13 -19.12
N LEU A 521 5.04 22.24 -18.47
CA LEU A 521 4.42 23.42 -19.13
C LEU A 521 5.46 24.33 -19.79
N LEU A 522 6.74 24.26 -19.40
CA LEU A 522 7.78 25.14 -19.93
C LEU A 522 7.94 25.03 -21.46
N PRO A 523 7.92 23.84 -22.09
CA PRO A 523 7.93 23.73 -23.54
C PRO A 523 6.84 24.55 -24.21
N LEU A 524 5.64 24.60 -23.63
CA LEU A 524 4.52 25.38 -24.17
C LEU A 524 4.74 26.89 -24.01
N ALA A 525 5.27 27.32 -22.87
CA ALA A 525 5.57 28.73 -22.60
C ALA A 525 6.62 29.28 -23.57
N PHE A 526 7.69 28.52 -23.83
CA PHE A 526 8.81 28.93 -24.69
C PHE A 526 8.64 28.58 -26.17
N ALA A 527 7.65 27.78 -26.54
CA ALA A 527 7.41 27.43 -27.94
C ALA A 527 7.01 28.66 -28.77
N LYS A 528 7.67 28.82 -29.92
CA LYS A 528 7.36 29.88 -30.89
C LYS A 528 6.01 29.62 -31.55
N TYR A 529 5.24 30.70 -31.71
CA TYR A 529 4.01 30.68 -32.50
C TYR A 529 4.34 30.43 -33.98
N ILE A 530 3.57 29.54 -34.62
CA ILE A 530 3.69 29.28 -36.05
C ILE A 530 2.63 30.11 -36.78
N PRO A 531 3.04 31.11 -37.59
CA PRO A 531 2.10 31.92 -38.35
C PRO A 531 1.40 31.09 -39.43
N PRO A 532 0.11 31.35 -39.71
CA PRO A 532 -0.61 30.68 -40.79
C PRO A 532 0.09 30.92 -42.13
N VAL A 533 0.41 29.84 -42.84
CA VAL A 533 0.87 29.92 -44.23
C VAL A 533 -0.36 29.92 -45.14
N GLN A 534 -0.61 31.04 -45.83
CA GLN A 534 -1.78 31.23 -46.70
C GLN A 534 -1.61 30.60 -48.10
N GLN A 535 -0.38 30.55 -48.64
CA GLN A 535 -0.09 29.92 -49.93
C GLN A 535 1.31 29.29 -49.92
N PRO A 536 1.46 28.00 -50.25
CA PRO A 536 2.76 27.42 -50.55
C PRO A 536 3.19 27.74 -51.99
N ASP A 537 4.49 27.66 -52.25
CA ASP A 537 5.17 28.03 -53.51
C ASP A 537 4.45 27.55 -54.79
N THR A 538 4.58 28.35 -55.84
CA THR A 538 4.06 28.12 -57.19
C THR A 538 4.73 26.88 -57.81
N GLY A 539 4.18 25.70 -57.55
CA GLY A 539 4.68 24.43 -58.11
C GLY A 539 4.08 23.14 -57.52
N LEU A 540 3.46 23.21 -56.34
CA LEU A 540 2.92 22.03 -55.63
C LEU A 540 1.54 21.61 -56.17
N ARG A 541 1.31 20.30 -56.33
CA ARG A 541 0.05 19.75 -56.87
C ARG A 541 -0.85 19.20 -55.76
N GLY A 542 -2.16 19.49 -55.85
CA GLY A 542 -3.25 18.88 -55.07
C GLY A 542 -2.93 18.39 -53.65
N VAL A 543 -2.63 17.08 -53.52
CA VAL A 543 -2.38 16.38 -52.25
C VAL A 543 -1.06 16.80 -51.59
N GLU A 544 -0.02 17.06 -52.37
CA GLU A 544 1.28 17.54 -51.87
C GLU A 544 1.12 18.94 -51.26
N ARG A 545 0.33 19.80 -51.94
CA ARG A 545 -0.10 21.11 -51.41
C ARG A 545 -0.89 20.98 -50.10
N ALA A 546 -1.81 20.03 -50.01
CA ALA A 546 -2.61 19.81 -48.80
C ALA A 546 -1.76 19.28 -47.62
N LEU A 547 -0.84 18.35 -47.88
CA LEU A 547 0.13 17.85 -46.89
C LEU A 547 1.05 18.97 -46.42
N ALA A 548 1.58 19.80 -47.32
CA ALA A 548 2.44 20.93 -46.98
C ALA A 548 1.71 22.00 -46.15
N ILE A 549 0.47 22.35 -46.53
CA ILE A 549 -0.36 23.29 -45.75
C ILE A 549 -0.62 22.72 -44.35
N ARG A 550 -0.94 21.43 -44.25
CA ARG A 550 -1.22 20.78 -42.96
C ARG A 550 0.04 20.67 -42.10
N ALA A 551 1.16 20.26 -42.66
CA ALA A 551 2.44 20.17 -41.97
C ALA A 551 2.88 21.56 -41.44
N SER A 552 2.68 22.62 -42.24
CA SER A 552 3.05 24.00 -41.88
C SER A 552 2.14 24.65 -40.84
N ASN A 553 0.87 24.23 -40.75
CA ASN A 553 -0.13 24.90 -39.91
C ASN A 553 -0.53 24.11 -38.66
N VAL A 554 0.00 22.90 -38.47
CA VAL A 554 -0.36 22.04 -37.33
C VAL A 554 0.67 22.17 -36.21
N GLY A 555 0.24 22.80 -35.10
CA GLY A 555 0.91 22.73 -33.79
C GLY A 555 0.80 21.33 -33.16
N GLY A 556 1.05 21.22 -31.86
CA GLY A 556 0.96 19.94 -31.14
C GLY A 556 2.28 19.46 -30.57
N LEU A 557 2.24 18.25 -30.00
CA LEU A 557 3.42 17.52 -29.53
C LEU A 557 4.30 17.02 -30.69
N GLY A 558 5.59 16.90 -30.40
CA GLY A 558 6.61 16.41 -31.32
C GLY A 558 7.32 17.56 -32.03
N HIS A 559 8.65 17.59 -31.89
CA HIS A 559 9.51 18.58 -32.52
C HIS A 559 10.43 17.92 -33.55
N SER A 560 10.29 18.32 -34.81
CA SER A 560 11.19 17.92 -35.89
C SER A 560 11.24 18.99 -37.00
N PRO A 561 12.29 19.03 -37.84
CA PRO A 561 12.32 19.90 -39.02
C PRO A 561 11.21 19.50 -40.00
N ILE A 562 10.25 20.39 -40.27
CA ILE A 562 9.05 20.00 -41.05
C ILE A 562 9.39 19.51 -42.46
N TYR A 563 10.39 20.14 -43.08
CA TYR A 563 10.79 19.88 -44.46
C TYR A 563 12.26 19.49 -44.57
N ILE A 564 12.55 18.68 -45.58
CA ILE A 564 13.90 18.50 -46.12
C ILE A 564 14.14 19.61 -47.15
N TYR A 565 15.32 20.23 -47.10
CA TYR A 565 15.69 21.36 -47.94
C TYR A 565 16.82 20.99 -48.92
N GLU A 566 16.77 21.56 -50.12
CA GLU A 566 17.88 21.54 -51.09
C GLU A 566 18.56 22.92 -51.10
N ASP A 567 19.89 22.93 -51.06
CA ASP A 567 20.67 24.15 -51.24
C ASP A 567 20.71 24.52 -52.73
N LYS A 568 20.19 25.70 -53.08
CA LYS A 568 20.42 26.27 -54.41
C LYS A 568 21.81 26.87 -54.49
N LEU A 569 22.46 26.68 -55.64
CA LEU A 569 23.73 27.31 -56.05
C LEU A 569 23.80 28.85 -55.90
N LYS A 570 22.67 29.54 -55.66
CA LYS A 570 22.58 30.98 -55.43
C LYS A 570 22.17 31.37 -54.00
N GLY A 571 22.48 30.54 -52.99
CA GLY A 571 22.36 30.90 -51.58
C GLY A 571 20.93 30.91 -51.00
N GLY A 572 20.03 30.09 -51.54
CA GLY A 572 18.65 29.94 -51.03
C GLY A 572 18.26 28.47 -50.88
N GLN A 573 17.46 28.15 -49.85
CA GLN A 573 16.97 26.79 -49.59
C GLN A 573 15.58 26.58 -50.18
N THR A 574 15.37 25.46 -50.89
CA THR A 574 14.04 25.05 -51.38
C THR A 574 13.51 23.82 -50.66
N LYS A 575 12.24 23.87 -50.26
CA LYS A 575 11.54 22.73 -49.65
C LYS A 575 11.34 21.62 -50.68
N ILE A 576 11.74 20.40 -50.36
CA ILE A 576 11.64 19.23 -51.25
C ILE A 576 10.55 18.27 -50.79
N ALA A 577 10.55 17.90 -49.51
CA ALA A 577 9.71 16.83 -48.98
C ALA A 577 9.36 17.05 -47.50
N VAL A 578 8.21 16.54 -47.06
CA VAL A 578 7.87 16.38 -45.64
C VAL A 578 8.79 15.28 -45.10
N ASN A 579 9.42 15.53 -43.95
CA ASN A 579 10.22 14.49 -43.33
C ASN A 579 9.36 13.27 -42.91
N SER A 580 10.00 12.13 -42.64
CA SER A 580 9.26 10.90 -42.28
C SER A 580 8.57 11.01 -40.92
N TYR A 581 9.14 11.76 -39.96
CA TYR A 581 8.55 11.97 -38.64
C TYR A 581 7.22 12.73 -38.69
N GLU A 582 7.18 13.86 -39.40
CA GLU A 582 5.97 14.67 -39.58
C GLU A 582 4.90 13.92 -40.35
N LEU A 583 5.28 13.08 -41.32
CA LEU A 583 4.34 12.21 -42.02
C LEU A 583 3.60 11.29 -41.05
N VAL A 584 4.36 10.60 -40.17
CA VAL A 584 3.81 9.72 -39.12
C VAL A 584 2.97 10.52 -38.12
N ARG A 585 3.47 11.69 -37.69
CA ARG A 585 2.79 12.59 -36.76
C ARG A 585 1.44 13.09 -37.29
N LEU A 586 1.35 13.34 -38.60
CA LEU A 586 0.12 13.70 -39.30
C LEU A 586 -0.85 12.53 -39.45
N GLY A 587 -0.42 11.31 -39.11
CA GLY A 587 -1.23 10.11 -39.11
C GLY A 587 -1.11 9.29 -40.38
N TYR A 588 0.00 9.38 -41.13
CA TYR A 588 0.20 8.65 -42.38
C TYR A 588 1.45 7.76 -42.36
N ALA A 589 1.41 6.67 -43.12
CA ALA A 589 2.54 5.78 -43.36
C ALA A 589 2.54 5.30 -44.81
N VAL A 590 3.71 4.83 -45.27
CA VAL A 590 3.85 4.19 -46.58
C VAL A 590 3.67 2.69 -46.45
N PHE A 591 2.70 2.16 -47.19
CA PHE A 591 2.32 0.76 -47.23
C PHE A 591 2.84 0.09 -48.51
N GLY A 592 3.54 -1.04 -48.33
CA GLY A 592 4.16 -1.81 -49.42
C GLY A 592 5.23 -1.06 -50.22
N GLY A 593 5.65 0.14 -49.78
CA GLY A 593 6.47 1.05 -50.60
C GLY A 593 5.74 1.67 -51.79
N GLN A 594 4.43 1.41 -51.94
CA GLN A 594 3.64 1.77 -53.13
C GLN A 594 2.52 2.76 -52.84
N PHE A 595 1.97 2.76 -51.63
CA PHE A 595 0.82 3.57 -51.28
C PHE A 595 1.09 4.38 -50.02
N LEU A 596 0.68 5.65 -50.01
CA LEU A 596 0.53 6.43 -48.80
C LEU A 596 -0.90 6.25 -48.28
N LEU A 597 -1.05 5.90 -47.01
CA LEU A 597 -2.37 5.71 -46.38
C LEU A 597 -2.34 6.18 -44.92
N SER A 598 -3.53 6.44 -44.35
CA SER A 598 -3.64 6.84 -42.95
C SER A 598 -3.51 5.64 -42.02
N PHE A 599 -2.98 5.85 -40.81
CA PHE A 599 -2.97 4.80 -39.79
C PHE A 599 -4.38 4.25 -39.50
N ASP A 600 -5.42 5.08 -39.58
CA ASP A 600 -6.81 4.61 -39.43
C ASP A 600 -7.18 3.57 -40.50
N SER A 601 -6.78 3.79 -41.76
CA SER A 601 -7.01 2.82 -42.83
C SER A 601 -6.14 1.57 -42.68
N TRP A 602 -4.91 1.73 -42.17
CA TRP A 602 -4.03 0.61 -41.87
C TRP A 602 -4.59 -0.28 -40.76
N ASP A 603 -5.10 0.34 -39.68
CA ASP A 603 -5.69 -0.35 -38.54
C ASP A 603 -6.83 -1.27 -39.01
N VAL A 604 -7.67 -0.79 -39.95
CA VAL A 604 -8.71 -1.64 -40.57
C VAL A 604 -8.07 -2.80 -41.34
N ILE A 605 -7.13 -2.55 -42.26
CA ILE A 605 -6.48 -3.60 -43.04
C ILE A 605 -5.88 -4.68 -42.13
N MET A 606 -5.14 -4.28 -41.10
CA MET A 606 -4.48 -5.18 -40.15
C MET A 606 -5.49 -6.03 -39.36
N ASN A 607 -6.53 -5.41 -38.79
CA ASN A 607 -7.54 -6.15 -38.02
C ASN A 607 -8.33 -7.15 -38.89
N THR A 608 -8.44 -6.88 -40.18
CA THR A 608 -9.14 -7.76 -41.15
C THR A 608 -8.25 -8.80 -41.80
N ALA A 609 -6.92 -8.72 -41.63
CA ALA A 609 -5.97 -9.52 -42.40
C ALA A 609 -6.18 -11.04 -42.22
N ALA A 610 -6.53 -11.49 -41.02
CA ALA A 610 -6.81 -12.91 -40.74
C ALA A 610 -8.11 -13.42 -41.40
N LEU A 611 -9.06 -12.52 -41.65
CA LEU A 611 -10.37 -12.82 -42.24
C LEU A 611 -10.43 -12.51 -43.74
N HIS A 612 -9.37 -11.95 -44.32
CA HIS A 612 -9.26 -11.56 -45.73
C HIS A 612 -9.57 -12.72 -46.71
N ARG A 613 -9.33 -13.96 -46.28
CA ARG A 613 -9.58 -15.17 -47.09
C ARG A 613 -10.90 -15.88 -46.78
N VAL A 614 -11.60 -15.46 -45.72
CA VAL A 614 -12.78 -16.15 -45.18
C VAL A 614 -13.95 -15.16 -45.20
N HIS A 615 -14.72 -15.19 -46.29
CA HIS A 615 -15.92 -14.40 -46.60
C HIS A 615 -15.76 -12.94 -47.11
N HIS A 616 -16.56 -12.64 -48.16
CA HIS A 616 -16.83 -11.34 -48.81
C HIS A 616 -17.47 -10.27 -47.90
N LEU A 617 -17.22 -10.29 -46.59
CA LEU A 617 -17.94 -9.49 -45.60
C LEU A 617 -17.64 -7.97 -45.63
N TRP A 618 -16.87 -7.45 -46.58
CA TRP A 618 -16.28 -6.12 -46.40
C TRP A 618 -16.48 -5.22 -47.64
N ASN A 619 -17.65 -4.58 -47.71
CA ASN A 619 -17.84 -3.34 -48.48
C ASN A 619 -17.04 -2.15 -47.92
N TYR A 620 -16.20 -2.38 -46.89
CA TYR A 620 -15.32 -1.37 -46.34
C TYR A 620 -14.26 -1.00 -47.38
N ARG A 621 -14.06 0.31 -47.55
CA ARG A 621 -13.16 0.86 -48.56
C ARG A 621 -12.11 1.71 -47.88
N VAL A 622 -10.86 1.51 -48.29
CA VAL A 622 -9.71 2.29 -47.86
C VAL A 622 -9.27 3.22 -48.98
N VAL A 623 -8.86 4.43 -48.60
CA VAL A 623 -8.33 5.41 -49.55
C VAL A 623 -6.81 5.32 -49.56
N LEU A 624 -6.27 4.97 -50.72
CA LEU A 624 -4.84 4.82 -50.95
C LEU A 624 -4.36 5.91 -51.90
N PHE A 625 -3.21 6.50 -51.61
CA PHE A 625 -2.57 7.45 -52.49
C PHE A 625 -1.34 6.81 -53.14
N PRO A 626 -1.38 6.46 -54.43
CA PRO A 626 -0.25 5.81 -55.09
C PRO A 626 0.99 6.70 -55.08
N LEU A 627 2.14 6.10 -54.79
CA LEU A 627 3.44 6.76 -54.80
C LEU A 627 4.15 6.53 -56.14
N ARG A 628 4.96 7.51 -56.56
CA ARG A 628 5.95 7.38 -57.63
C ARG A 628 7.28 7.87 -57.11
N TYR A 629 8.36 7.14 -57.36
CA TYR A 629 9.70 7.63 -57.08
C TYR A 629 10.10 8.65 -58.15
N LYS A 630 10.52 9.84 -57.70
CA LYS A 630 11.02 10.91 -58.56
C LYS A 630 12.09 11.69 -57.81
N ASP A 631 13.28 11.82 -58.42
CA ASP A 631 14.42 12.57 -57.89
C ASP A 631 14.86 12.11 -56.48
N GLY A 632 14.86 10.80 -56.23
CA GLY A 632 15.24 10.22 -54.94
C GLY A 632 14.16 10.22 -53.85
N TYR A 633 13.02 10.88 -54.08
CA TYR A 633 11.91 10.99 -53.12
C TYR A 633 10.62 10.34 -53.63
N ALA A 634 9.74 9.96 -52.71
CA ALA A 634 8.41 9.47 -53.06
C ALA A 634 7.44 10.65 -53.27
N ALA A 635 6.86 10.75 -54.46
CA ALA A 635 5.85 11.75 -54.81
C ALA A 635 4.45 11.13 -54.87
N VAL A 636 3.44 11.88 -54.41
CA VAL A 636 2.06 11.39 -54.32
C VAL A 636 1.33 11.64 -55.64
N ARG A 637 0.64 10.63 -56.21
CA ARG A 637 -0.21 10.85 -57.39
C ARG A 637 -1.44 11.69 -57.05
N GLU A 638 -1.86 12.53 -58.00
CA GLU A 638 -3.00 13.45 -57.83
C GLU A 638 -4.34 12.75 -57.56
N LYS A 639 -4.56 11.55 -58.13
CA LYS A 639 -5.82 10.81 -57.99
C LYS A 639 -5.67 9.72 -56.92
N PRO A 640 -6.38 9.82 -55.78
CA PRO A 640 -6.46 8.71 -54.84
C PRO A 640 -7.19 7.53 -55.47
N VAL A 641 -6.89 6.35 -54.97
CA VAL A 641 -7.55 5.11 -55.33
C VAL A 641 -8.35 4.64 -54.13
N VAL A 642 -9.63 4.37 -54.35
CA VAL A 642 -10.48 3.75 -53.34
C VAL A 642 -10.47 2.25 -53.60
N CYS A 643 -9.81 1.49 -52.72
CA CYS A 643 -9.77 0.03 -52.80
C CYS A 643 -10.74 -0.56 -51.79
N ARG A 644 -11.43 -1.62 -52.19
CA ARG A 644 -12.04 -2.52 -51.19
C ARG A 644 -10.93 -3.29 -50.49
N LEU A 645 -11.21 -3.86 -49.32
CA LEU A 645 -10.21 -4.67 -48.62
C LEU A 645 -9.78 -5.88 -49.45
N ASP A 646 -10.68 -6.47 -50.24
CA ASP A 646 -10.47 -7.59 -51.18
C ASP A 646 -9.94 -7.18 -52.57
N ASP A 647 -9.41 -5.97 -52.73
CA ASP A 647 -8.86 -5.50 -54.00
C ASP A 647 -7.51 -6.17 -54.30
N ALA A 648 -7.36 -6.75 -55.49
CA ALA A 648 -6.14 -7.46 -55.90
C ALA A 648 -4.84 -6.65 -55.77
N ARG A 649 -4.92 -5.31 -55.77
CA ARG A 649 -3.76 -4.43 -55.56
C ARG A 649 -3.20 -4.49 -54.13
N LEU A 650 -3.98 -5.01 -53.18
CA LEU A 650 -3.58 -5.19 -51.77
C LEU A 650 -3.08 -6.61 -51.49
N ASP A 651 -3.42 -7.60 -52.32
CA ASP A 651 -3.09 -9.02 -52.08
C ASP A 651 -1.59 -9.29 -52.03
N ASP A 652 -0.81 -8.59 -52.86
CA ASP A 652 0.64 -8.75 -52.94
C ASP A 652 1.41 -7.99 -51.85
N ILE A 653 0.72 -7.22 -51.00
CA ILE A 653 1.35 -6.40 -49.96
C ILE A 653 1.07 -7.02 -48.59
N PRO A 654 2.09 -7.50 -47.87
CA PRO A 654 1.90 -7.99 -46.51
C PRO A 654 1.30 -6.90 -45.63
N PHE A 655 0.28 -7.22 -44.82
CA PHE A 655 -0.41 -6.23 -43.98
C PHE A 655 0.53 -5.51 -43.00
N TRP A 656 1.63 -6.15 -42.60
CA TRP A 656 2.66 -5.56 -41.75
C TRP A 656 3.65 -4.67 -42.49
N SER A 657 3.59 -4.55 -43.83
CA SER A 657 4.57 -3.84 -44.65
C SER A 657 4.39 -2.31 -44.62
N ILE A 658 4.59 -1.72 -43.45
CA ILE A 658 4.59 -0.26 -43.24
C ILE A 658 6.00 0.28 -43.03
N ALA A 659 6.26 1.47 -43.57
CA ALA A 659 7.47 2.25 -43.35
C ALA A 659 7.15 3.75 -43.40
N ALA A 660 7.91 4.55 -42.67
CA ALA A 660 7.91 5.99 -42.80
C ALA A 660 9.03 6.41 -43.76
N GLN A 661 8.73 7.26 -44.73
CA GLN A 661 9.74 7.79 -45.64
C GLN A 661 9.36 9.22 -46.03
N PRO A 662 10.31 10.08 -46.40
CA PRO A 662 10.00 11.43 -46.82
C PRO A 662 9.12 11.43 -48.08
N VAL A 663 8.13 12.31 -48.10
CA VAL A 663 7.17 12.44 -49.20
C VAL A 663 7.26 13.85 -49.77
N ARG A 664 7.43 13.94 -51.09
CA ARG A 664 7.59 15.21 -51.81
C ARG A 664 6.40 16.14 -51.55
N CYS A 665 6.71 17.42 -51.35
CA CYS A 665 5.74 18.50 -51.10
C CYS A 665 5.57 19.35 -52.32
#